data_AF-A0A969K5H0-F1
#
_entry.id   AF-A0A969K5H0-F1
#
_cell.length_a   1.000
_cell.length_b   1.000
_cell.length_c   1.000
_cell.angle_alpha   90.00
_cell.angle_beta   90.00
_cell.angle_gamma   90.00
#
_symmetry.space_group_name_H-M   'P 1'
#
loop_
_entity.id
_entity.type
_entity.pdbx_description
1 polymer ?
#
loop_
_entity_poly.entity_id
_entity_poly.type
_entity_poly.pdbx_seq_one_letter_code
_entity_poly.pdbx_strand_id
1 'polypeptide(L)'
;MRNLHDRHDRELSASLIDKSLRPLNWATIDGADAWTNIWQHAKPDRYIQDGHTPRDSEKRRYAHLSEGGLWCDGCDPIERQETMTWGQLKPTAPRQADGKAIKYESPLDCPTRATFLRVSLEIWQKVATRSGVDMPTNLAPSPNGYGLEFWDWVREHPNVQIVPTEGAKKAGCLLSHGHVSIALPSVYNAFIPQTTDLKPELEHFAQAGREFAIAYDCDAKRTTRRSVAKQTRKLHKALSDRGCTVAIASWNPATGKGIDDYAANGGDLNAAIALAEPLEAWNNRIDGGEITYPVETLGTVEVRGRRYLAPIAPPEDRKFWFLKAGKGLGKTEVVARTLETLREAHPERPILVLTHRVQLGRALAGRFGVEYLDDIREEIARISGAYAAEMGGMAMCIDSAHNNSGARFSPEWWDNAIVVIDEVEQFCWHLLSAATDVRRNRPQIIENLAELLQRAWLVIGMDADLTDVSIDYLLELHDGKAIVPWIGVCDERPSAACTAYIYDDTKPTNWFADLLIEIGSGGKPFVGLSGQKANSKWGTQHLENLILQRFPGIKVGRIDGETVATTGHDFYASLDDLDPKLAECDVILATGVIETGVSIDLRGHFTSKWICSWGLQTESGVRQFAERVRESIPLHIWAIARSPVGAVAGGSCYPSVLRRKIESTVARAKENALKARDSADAALALQLQKADDLSTRELPSSTRAWSRFAARINAGAKYYRRSIAAGLQRDGYTIRSGSRHPEAVCARILEDMTDSLEAFETEVNERIVEKAAARMDDGEFERLDKAREMTSGDRERLYGERLRRRYGIAPTRELVYRDRRGYHSEISLHYWLTKGREFVEPFDHRKIAKAAEFGAFTADLAASLKAHQVEALEWLGVPELLRAAIADRVFKGDDPELLALKARAIAASRDTTEKAQRQLGRWIALLRETPDEADRPGLIAALERERQEIASAAEPRPAKLREIDKKIERLRHMPTDAARDAQIAEYLAKRRTLNARIQSYARDLFALDVERAKPLTIFRHLLRRLGLRLEGSSRDGYMLQAIADPRFEIFEFWHAEHAQQLAQWHEEAVEELRVERERAERQNQALDAVELTVLEAIAAAFPDRDCYESLEFVARSVGTLSRDWLGGLRRSIAEAVSRCGTTLVDIAERLQPAYRSLVLPSP
;
A
#
# COMPACT_ATOMS: atom_id res chain seq x y z
N MET A 1 17.71 -11.64 44.91
CA MET A 1 17.87 -10.52 43.95
C MET A 1 19.29 -10.49 43.42
N ARG A 2 19.49 -10.19 42.13
CA ARG A 2 20.83 -10.18 41.50
C ARG A 2 21.62 -8.93 41.88
N ASN A 3 22.94 -9.06 41.99
CA ASN A 3 23.82 -7.96 42.35
C ASN A 3 24.01 -7.00 41.16
N LEU A 4 23.76 -5.70 41.35
CA LEU A 4 23.95 -4.65 40.35
C LEU A 4 24.87 -3.57 40.93
N HIS A 5 26.03 -3.40 40.31
CA HIS A 5 26.93 -2.30 40.63
C HIS A 5 26.32 -0.95 40.23
N ASP A 6 26.53 0.11 41.02
CA ASP A 6 25.93 1.44 40.84
C ASP A 6 26.07 2.01 39.42
N ARG A 7 27.20 1.72 38.75
CA ARG A 7 27.42 2.12 37.35
C ARG A 7 26.39 1.48 36.41
N HIS A 8 26.15 0.19 36.55
CA HIS A 8 25.22 -0.56 35.71
C HIS A 8 23.77 -0.21 36.03
N ASP A 9 23.43 0.00 37.31
CA ASP A 9 22.09 0.46 37.68
C ASP A 9 21.79 1.87 37.14
N ARG A 10 22.77 2.79 37.18
CA ARG A 10 22.65 4.10 36.52
C ARG A 10 22.49 3.98 35.01
N GLU A 11 23.21 3.07 34.35
CA GLU A 11 23.05 2.83 32.92
C GLU A 11 21.63 2.33 32.57
N LEU A 12 21.11 1.37 33.34
CA LEU A 12 19.75 0.85 33.14
C LEU A 12 18.69 1.91 33.46
N SER A 13 18.93 2.75 34.46
CA SER A 13 18.08 3.91 34.79
C SER A 13 17.99 4.91 33.65
N ALA A 14 19.11 5.17 32.96
CA ALA A 14 19.15 6.11 31.84
C ALA A 14 18.31 5.64 30.64
N SER A 15 18.09 4.33 30.49
CA SER A 15 17.15 3.74 29.52
C SER A 15 15.69 3.69 30.03
N LEU A 16 15.35 4.42 31.09
CA LEU A 16 14.02 4.46 31.73
C LEU A 16 13.45 3.08 32.12
N ILE A 17 14.33 2.15 32.51
CA ILE A 17 13.90 0.84 32.99
C ILE A 17 13.47 0.97 34.46
N ASP A 18 12.30 0.45 34.81
CA ASP A 18 11.75 0.47 36.17
C ASP A 18 12.68 -0.24 37.16
N LYS A 19 12.84 0.32 38.35
CA LYS A 19 13.72 -0.21 39.40
C LYS A 19 13.40 -1.66 39.79
N SER A 20 12.13 -2.07 39.70
CA SER A 20 11.69 -3.44 40.01
C SER A 20 12.12 -4.44 38.94
N LEU A 21 12.36 -4.01 37.70
CA LEU A 21 12.67 -4.88 36.57
C LEU A 21 14.18 -5.16 36.42
N ARG A 22 15.03 -4.22 36.89
CA ARG A 22 16.49 -4.29 36.72
C ARG A 22 17.12 -5.51 37.42
N PRO A 23 16.98 -5.71 38.74
CA PRO A 23 17.64 -6.82 39.44
C PRO A 23 17.01 -8.19 39.14
N LEU A 24 15.89 -8.23 38.41
CA LEU A 24 15.26 -9.46 37.94
C LEU A 24 15.93 -10.02 36.69
N ASN A 25 16.49 -9.16 35.85
CA ASN A 25 16.95 -9.54 34.51
C ASN A 25 18.43 -9.27 34.30
N TRP A 26 18.99 -8.28 34.97
CA TRP A 26 20.40 -7.91 34.84
C TRP A 26 21.21 -8.23 36.10
N ALA A 27 22.47 -8.63 35.90
CA ALA A 27 23.45 -8.83 36.95
C ALA A 27 24.80 -8.23 36.54
N THR A 28 25.51 -7.63 37.48
CA THR A 28 26.94 -7.36 37.31
C THR A 28 27.69 -8.65 37.63
N ILE A 29 28.42 -9.16 36.64
CA ILE A 29 29.19 -10.40 36.77
C ILE A 29 30.68 -10.10 36.64
N ASP A 30 31.49 -10.88 37.35
CA ASP A 30 32.95 -10.77 37.28
C ASP A 30 33.51 -11.51 36.05
N GLY A 31 34.84 -11.54 35.93
CA GLY A 31 35.49 -12.20 34.81
C GLY A 31 35.27 -13.71 34.78
N ALA A 32 35.25 -14.39 35.92
CA ALA A 32 35.12 -15.85 35.96
C ALA A 32 33.71 -16.27 35.49
N ASP A 33 32.69 -15.57 35.95
CA ASP A 33 31.30 -15.77 35.50
C ASP A 33 31.13 -15.41 34.02
N ALA A 34 31.77 -14.32 33.55
CA ALA A 34 31.72 -13.92 32.15
C ALA A 34 32.33 -14.98 31.23
N TRP A 35 33.49 -15.53 31.61
CA TRP A 35 34.09 -16.66 30.90
C TRP A 35 33.14 -17.87 30.92
N THR A 36 32.64 -18.26 32.08
CA THR A 36 31.73 -19.42 32.23
C THR A 36 30.50 -19.31 31.32
N ASN A 37 29.80 -18.17 31.36
CA ASN A 37 28.58 -17.96 30.59
C ASN A 37 28.83 -17.90 29.07
N ILE A 38 29.93 -17.30 28.64
CA ILE A 38 30.25 -17.22 27.20
C ILE A 38 30.79 -18.56 26.67
N TRP A 39 31.50 -19.35 27.49
CA TRP A 39 32.13 -20.61 27.07
C TRP A 39 31.27 -21.87 27.26
N GLN A 40 30.13 -21.77 27.92
CA GLN A 40 29.29 -22.92 28.31
C GLN A 40 28.95 -23.93 27.18
N HIS A 41 28.98 -23.50 25.91
CA HIS A 41 28.69 -24.35 24.74
C HIS A 41 29.85 -24.42 23.75
N ALA A 42 31.04 -23.92 24.11
CA ALA A 42 32.20 -23.91 23.23
C ALA A 42 32.59 -25.34 22.81
N LYS A 43 32.84 -25.52 21.51
CA LYS A 43 33.20 -26.83 20.94
C LYS A 43 34.59 -27.30 21.37
N PRO A 44 34.84 -28.63 21.41
CA PRO A 44 36.12 -29.21 21.83
C PRO A 44 37.36 -28.67 21.09
N ASP A 45 37.21 -28.32 19.81
CA ASP A 45 38.31 -27.82 18.97
C ASP A 45 38.80 -26.42 19.39
N ARG A 46 38.05 -25.69 20.23
CA ARG A 46 38.47 -24.40 20.80
C ARG A 46 39.40 -24.54 22.00
N TYR A 47 39.52 -25.74 22.56
CA TYR A 47 40.38 -26.06 23.70
C TYR A 47 41.70 -26.67 23.23
N ILE A 48 42.70 -26.68 24.11
CA ILE A 48 43.91 -27.51 23.92
C ILE A 48 43.55 -28.98 24.21
N GLN A 49 44.54 -29.89 24.14
CA GLN A 49 44.31 -31.33 24.30
C GLN A 49 43.69 -31.76 25.64
N ASP A 50 43.67 -30.88 26.64
CA ASP A 50 43.06 -31.14 27.95
C ASP A 50 41.52 -31.01 27.96
N GLY A 51 40.91 -30.51 26.87
CA GLY A 51 39.46 -30.39 26.71
C GLY A 51 38.79 -29.29 27.56
N HIS A 52 39.55 -28.53 28.35
CA HIS A 52 39.01 -27.54 29.29
C HIS A 52 39.72 -26.18 29.23
N THR A 53 40.96 -26.11 28.74
CA THR A 53 41.70 -24.86 28.63
C THR A 53 41.57 -24.27 27.22
N PRO A 54 41.02 -23.05 27.04
CA PRO A 54 40.92 -22.44 25.72
C PRO A 54 42.31 -22.25 25.09
N ARG A 55 42.41 -22.42 23.76
CA ARG A 55 43.66 -22.16 23.01
C ARG A 55 44.14 -20.73 23.23
N ASP A 56 45.45 -20.48 23.15
CA ASP A 56 46.01 -19.14 23.36
C ASP A 56 45.47 -18.09 22.40
N SER A 57 45.12 -18.48 21.17
CA SER A 57 44.45 -17.60 20.21
C SER A 57 43.06 -17.17 20.67
N GLU A 58 42.29 -18.08 21.27
CA GLU A 58 40.96 -17.79 21.83
C GLU A 58 41.08 -16.95 23.10
N LYS A 59 42.03 -17.27 24.00
CA LYS A 59 42.33 -16.46 25.18
C LYS A 59 42.66 -15.01 24.83
N ARG A 60 43.52 -14.80 23.83
CA ARG A 60 43.84 -13.45 23.33
C ARG A 60 42.61 -12.75 22.73
N ARG A 61 41.81 -13.46 21.94
CA ARG A 61 40.62 -12.91 21.29
C ARG A 61 39.56 -12.46 22.29
N TYR A 62 39.38 -13.18 23.39
CA TYR A 62 38.34 -12.93 24.40
C TYR A 62 38.88 -12.48 25.76
N ALA A 63 40.13 -11.99 25.82
CA ALA A 63 40.76 -11.51 27.05
C ALA A 63 39.92 -10.46 27.80
N HIS A 64 39.15 -9.65 27.06
CA HIS A 64 38.24 -8.65 27.59
C HIS A 64 37.13 -9.20 28.51
N LEU A 65 36.81 -10.50 28.42
CA LEU A 65 35.84 -11.13 29.33
C LEU A 65 36.32 -11.13 30.78
N SER A 66 37.63 -11.10 31.02
CA SER A 66 38.21 -11.06 32.37
C SER A 66 37.86 -9.79 33.15
N GLU A 67 37.39 -8.73 32.47
CA GLU A 67 36.89 -7.51 33.12
C GLU A 67 35.40 -7.59 33.53
N GLY A 68 34.75 -8.74 33.29
CA GLY A 68 33.34 -8.95 33.55
C GLY A 68 32.45 -7.99 32.76
N GLY A 69 31.25 -7.72 33.30
CA GLY A 69 30.33 -6.77 32.70
C GLY A 69 28.91 -6.91 33.18
N LEU A 70 27.98 -6.42 32.36
CA LEU A 70 26.54 -6.48 32.63
C LEU A 70 25.93 -7.67 31.86
N TRP A 71 25.52 -8.69 32.59
CA TRP A 71 24.85 -9.87 32.05
C TRP A 71 23.34 -9.69 32.05
N CYS A 72 22.68 -10.09 30.97
CA CYS A 72 21.24 -10.14 30.85
C CYS A 72 20.81 -11.54 30.40
N ASP A 73 19.92 -12.17 31.16
CA ASP A 73 19.22 -13.38 30.74
C ASP A 73 17.72 -13.23 31.00
N GLY A 74 16.93 -13.98 30.25
CA GLY A 74 15.48 -14.01 30.36
C GLY A 74 14.97 -15.30 30.98
N CYS A 75 13.65 -15.50 30.90
CA CYS A 75 13.01 -16.80 31.08
C CYS A 75 12.83 -17.51 29.74
N ASP A 76 12.77 -18.84 29.77
CA ASP A 76 12.31 -19.60 28.61
C ASP A 76 10.77 -19.63 28.58
N PRO A 77 10.11 -19.12 27.52
CA PRO A 77 8.65 -19.11 27.44
C PRO A 77 8.03 -20.47 27.09
N ILE A 78 8.81 -21.44 26.59
CA ILE A 78 8.32 -22.78 26.22
C ILE A 78 8.47 -23.74 27.39
N GLU A 79 9.63 -23.73 28.04
CA GLU A 79 9.98 -24.67 29.12
C GLU A 79 9.45 -24.26 30.50
N ARG A 80 8.62 -23.20 30.56
CA ARG A 80 7.86 -22.76 31.75
C ARG A 80 8.66 -22.81 33.05
N GLN A 81 9.55 -21.83 33.20
CA GLN A 81 10.15 -21.36 34.48
C GLN A 81 11.60 -21.73 34.82
N GLU A 82 12.44 -22.14 33.87
CA GLU A 82 13.89 -22.09 34.07
C GLU A 82 14.50 -20.76 33.58
N THR A 83 15.56 -20.33 34.27
CA THR A 83 16.41 -19.26 33.74
C THR A 83 16.93 -19.73 32.39
N MET A 84 16.71 -18.92 31.36
CA MET A 84 17.19 -19.26 30.04
C MET A 84 18.71 -19.45 30.12
N THR A 85 19.20 -20.63 29.73
CA THR A 85 20.65 -20.91 29.67
C THR A 85 21.36 -19.96 28.70
N TRP A 86 20.61 -19.31 27.82
CA TRP A 86 21.10 -18.30 26.90
C TRP A 86 20.91 -16.86 27.44
N GLY A 87 21.94 -16.04 27.32
CA GLY A 87 21.91 -14.62 27.67
C GLY A 87 22.93 -13.80 26.88
N GLN A 88 23.03 -12.50 27.17
CA GLN A 88 24.02 -11.61 26.55
C GLN A 88 24.84 -10.87 27.60
N LEU A 89 26.15 -10.85 27.42
CA LEU A 89 27.07 -10.02 28.17
C LEU A 89 27.28 -8.70 27.42
N LYS A 90 27.16 -7.58 28.14
CA LYS A 90 27.74 -6.31 27.73
C LYS A 90 29.07 -6.13 28.51
N PRO A 91 30.24 -6.38 27.89
CA PRO A 91 31.51 -6.34 28.60
C PRO A 91 31.85 -4.93 29.10
N THR A 92 32.58 -4.84 30.20
CA THR A 92 33.11 -3.57 30.73
C THR A 92 33.99 -2.87 29.69
N ALA A 93 34.85 -3.63 29.03
CA ALA A 93 35.64 -3.21 27.86
C ALA A 93 35.28 -4.07 26.64
N PRO A 94 34.53 -3.54 25.66
CA PRO A 94 34.22 -4.24 24.41
C PRO A 94 35.48 -4.55 23.60
N ARG A 95 35.61 -5.77 23.06
CA ARG A 95 36.69 -6.07 22.11
C ARG A 95 36.48 -5.41 20.75
N GLN A 96 37.58 -5.22 20.03
CA GLN A 96 37.58 -4.73 18.65
C GLN A 96 37.61 -5.91 17.66
N ALA A 97 36.82 -5.83 16.61
CA ALA A 97 36.91 -6.70 15.44
C ALA A 97 36.68 -5.86 14.17
N ASP A 98 37.57 -5.97 13.19
CA ASP A 98 37.51 -5.24 11.92
C ASP A 98 37.28 -3.72 12.10
N GLY A 99 37.96 -3.13 13.09
CA GLY A 99 37.86 -1.70 13.42
C GLY A 99 36.55 -1.27 14.10
N LYS A 100 35.72 -2.22 14.56
CA LYS A 100 34.47 -1.96 15.29
C LYS A 100 34.44 -2.62 16.66
N ALA A 101 33.91 -1.90 17.64
CA ALA A 101 33.66 -2.43 18.98
C ALA A 101 32.48 -3.42 18.96
N ILE A 102 32.68 -4.62 19.49
CA ILE A 102 31.62 -5.61 19.69
C ILE A 102 30.97 -5.36 21.04
N LYS A 103 29.83 -4.68 21.00
CA LYS A 103 29.12 -4.19 22.19
C LYS A 103 28.53 -5.30 23.07
N TYR A 104 28.19 -6.44 22.48
CA TYR A 104 27.56 -7.57 23.18
C TYR A 104 28.19 -8.89 22.75
N GLU A 105 28.43 -9.78 23.73
CA GLU A 105 28.86 -11.15 23.52
C GLU A 105 27.72 -12.11 23.87
N SER A 106 27.59 -13.17 23.08
CA SER A 106 26.62 -14.26 23.32
C SER A 106 27.39 -15.57 23.51
N PRO A 107 26.81 -16.59 24.18
CA PRO A 107 27.48 -17.87 24.36
C PRO A 107 27.94 -18.48 23.03
N LEU A 108 29.16 -19.00 23.02
CA LEU A 108 29.82 -19.54 21.82
C LEU A 108 29.12 -20.79 21.30
N ASP A 109 29.18 -20.97 19.99
CA ASP A 109 28.77 -22.19 19.29
C ASP A 109 27.32 -22.65 19.56
N CYS A 110 26.48 -21.75 20.09
CA CYS A 110 25.05 -21.98 20.28
C CYS A 110 24.20 -21.04 19.39
N PRO A 111 23.01 -21.46 18.96
CA PRO A 111 22.09 -20.56 18.29
C PRO A 111 21.65 -19.42 19.22
N THR A 112 21.73 -18.19 18.73
CA THR A 112 21.16 -17.02 19.42
C THR A 112 19.67 -17.22 19.70
N ARG A 113 19.17 -16.73 20.83
CA ARG A 113 17.74 -16.81 21.17
C ARG A 113 17.13 -15.42 21.41
N ALA A 114 15.81 -15.32 21.36
CA ALA A 114 15.11 -14.10 21.79
C ALA A 114 15.06 -14.04 23.33
N THR A 115 15.15 -12.85 23.90
CA THR A 115 15.13 -12.65 25.36
C THR A 115 13.74 -12.23 25.82
N PHE A 116 13.19 -13.00 26.75
CA PHE A 116 11.91 -12.75 27.41
C PHE A 116 12.20 -12.32 28.85
N LEU A 117 11.97 -11.05 29.16
CA LEU A 117 12.31 -10.53 30.49
C LEU A 117 11.31 -11.04 31.53
N ARG A 118 11.81 -11.32 32.73
CA ARG A 118 11.02 -11.58 33.94
C ARG A 118 10.32 -10.28 34.33
N VAL A 119 9.04 -10.33 34.66
CA VAL A 119 8.19 -9.14 34.88
C VAL A 119 7.67 -9.11 36.33
N SER A 120 7.79 -7.97 37.01
CA SER A 120 7.24 -7.78 38.36
C SER A 120 5.71 -7.73 38.33
N LEU A 121 5.05 -8.08 39.45
CA LEU A 121 3.59 -8.00 39.53
C LEU A 121 3.05 -6.59 39.27
N GLU A 122 3.79 -5.55 39.67
CA GLU A 122 3.42 -4.16 39.40
C GLU A 122 3.40 -3.83 37.90
N ILE A 123 4.43 -4.26 37.17
CA ILE A 123 4.49 -4.07 35.71
C ILE A 123 3.42 -4.92 35.02
N TRP A 124 3.19 -6.15 35.48
CA TRP A 124 2.12 -6.98 34.95
C TRP A 124 0.76 -6.28 35.13
N GLN A 125 0.47 -5.71 36.30
CA GLN A 125 -0.75 -4.94 36.52
C GLN A 125 -0.87 -3.75 35.55
N LYS A 126 0.23 -3.03 35.28
CA LYS A 126 0.25 -1.95 34.27
C LYS A 126 -0.10 -2.47 32.88
N VAL A 127 0.45 -3.62 32.48
CA VAL A 127 0.14 -4.29 31.21
C VAL A 127 -1.34 -4.71 31.16
N ALA A 128 -1.84 -5.37 32.21
CA ALA A 128 -3.22 -5.83 32.33
C ALA A 128 -4.23 -4.67 32.17
N THR A 129 -4.03 -3.58 32.91
CA THR A 129 -4.86 -2.37 32.82
C THR A 129 -4.82 -1.77 31.42
N ARG A 130 -3.65 -1.73 30.77
CA ARG A 130 -3.51 -1.20 29.41
C ARG A 130 -4.24 -2.04 28.38
N SER A 131 -4.12 -3.37 28.47
CA SER A 131 -4.70 -4.30 27.52
C SER A 131 -6.19 -4.56 27.75
N GLY A 132 -6.76 -4.07 28.87
CA GLY A 132 -8.15 -4.35 29.25
C GLY A 132 -8.38 -5.82 29.57
N VAL A 133 -7.35 -6.52 30.08
CA VAL A 133 -7.39 -7.93 30.43
C VAL A 133 -7.04 -8.06 31.90
N ASP A 134 -7.90 -8.72 32.67
CA ASP A 134 -7.67 -8.90 34.11
C ASP A 134 -6.49 -9.85 34.38
N MET A 135 -5.80 -9.58 35.50
CA MET A 135 -4.81 -10.53 36.02
C MET A 135 -5.50 -11.73 36.68
N PRO A 136 -4.85 -12.90 36.72
CA PRO A 136 -5.31 -14.02 37.53
C PRO A 136 -5.46 -13.63 39.01
N THR A 137 -6.47 -14.17 39.69
CA THR A 137 -6.80 -13.81 41.08
C THR A 137 -5.89 -14.48 42.13
N ASN A 138 -5.21 -15.58 41.78
CA ASN A 138 -4.34 -16.35 42.68
C ASN A 138 -2.89 -16.39 42.17
N LEU A 139 -2.23 -15.24 42.08
CA LEU A 139 -0.83 -15.17 41.64
C LEU A 139 0.13 -15.53 42.77
N ALA A 140 0.90 -16.60 42.58
CA ALA A 140 2.09 -16.85 43.40
C ALA A 140 3.27 -16.05 42.81
N PRO A 141 3.78 -15.00 43.48
CA PRO A 141 5.04 -14.39 43.06
C PRO A 141 6.17 -15.42 43.24
N SER A 142 7.17 -15.37 42.36
CA SER A 142 8.40 -16.12 42.58
C SER A 142 9.07 -15.69 43.89
N PRO A 143 9.98 -16.50 44.46
CA PRO A 143 10.81 -16.09 45.60
C PRO A 143 11.60 -14.78 45.38
N ASN A 144 11.76 -14.35 44.12
CA ASN A 144 12.45 -13.13 43.72
C ASN A 144 11.48 -12.00 43.29
N GLY A 145 10.16 -12.16 43.48
CA GLY A 145 9.17 -11.08 43.31
C GLY A 145 8.63 -10.85 41.89
N TYR A 146 8.85 -11.79 40.96
CA TYR A 146 8.34 -11.70 39.58
C TYR A 146 7.18 -12.67 39.33
N GLY A 147 6.27 -12.32 38.42
CA GLY A 147 5.13 -13.13 38.04
C GLY A 147 5.56 -14.31 37.17
N LEU A 148 5.55 -15.51 37.75
CA LEU A 148 5.99 -16.74 37.07
C LEU A 148 5.17 -17.06 35.81
N GLU A 149 3.89 -16.67 35.81
CA GLU A 149 2.91 -16.98 34.77
C GLU A 149 2.73 -15.85 33.74
N PHE A 150 3.50 -14.76 33.82
CA PHE A 150 3.29 -13.60 32.95
C PHE A 150 3.29 -13.95 31.46
N TRP A 151 4.26 -14.72 30.98
CA TRP A 151 4.35 -15.09 29.56
C TRP A 151 3.30 -16.13 29.15
N ASP A 152 2.89 -17.02 30.06
CA ASP A 152 1.74 -17.90 29.84
C ASP A 152 0.44 -17.09 29.70
N TRP A 153 0.25 -16.10 30.57
CA TRP A 153 -0.88 -15.18 30.48
C TRP A 153 -0.86 -14.39 29.17
N VAL A 154 0.30 -13.86 28.75
CA VAL A 154 0.42 -13.19 27.44
C VAL A 154 0.03 -14.13 26.31
N ARG A 155 0.47 -15.39 26.33
CA ARG A 155 0.15 -16.42 25.32
C ARG A 155 -1.33 -16.78 25.30
N GLU A 156 -1.99 -16.82 26.45
CA GLU A 156 -3.41 -17.17 26.58
C GLU A 156 -4.35 -16.03 26.16
N HIS A 157 -3.84 -14.80 26.05
CA HIS A 157 -4.60 -13.63 25.67
C HIS A 157 -4.06 -13.03 24.35
N PRO A 158 -4.45 -13.55 23.17
CA PRO A 158 -4.03 -13.04 21.87
C PRO A 158 -4.34 -11.55 21.63
N ASN A 159 -5.30 -10.98 22.35
CA ASN A 159 -5.62 -9.55 22.32
C ASN A 159 -4.57 -8.66 23.00
N VAL A 160 -3.62 -9.24 23.73
CA VAL A 160 -2.47 -8.50 24.28
C VAL A 160 -1.41 -8.31 23.18
N GLN A 161 -1.25 -7.06 22.74
CA GLN A 161 -0.28 -6.65 21.73
C GLN A 161 1.17 -6.89 22.19
N ILE A 162 2.01 -7.40 21.28
CA ILE A 162 3.44 -7.61 21.52
C ILE A 162 4.28 -6.63 20.70
N VAL A 163 5.35 -6.09 21.29
CA VAL A 163 6.24 -5.12 20.67
C VAL A 163 7.66 -5.71 20.54
N PRO A 164 8.01 -6.38 19.42
CA PRO A 164 9.37 -6.86 19.20
C PRO A 164 10.35 -5.70 18.99
N THR A 165 11.51 -5.74 19.65
CA THR A 165 12.55 -4.70 19.55
C THR A 165 13.96 -5.28 19.54
N GLU A 166 14.96 -4.48 19.15
CA GLU A 166 16.36 -4.87 19.13
C GLU A 166 17.05 -4.57 20.48
N GLY A 167 17.27 -5.62 21.27
CA GLY A 167 18.04 -5.59 22.51
C GLY A 167 17.21 -5.50 23.80
N ALA A 168 17.76 -6.06 24.87
CA ALA A 168 17.05 -6.23 26.15
C ALA A 168 16.70 -4.90 26.85
N LYS A 169 17.54 -3.86 26.75
CA LYS A 169 17.25 -2.56 27.40
C LYS A 169 16.01 -1.89 26.83
N LYS A 170 15.79 -2.01 25.51
CA LYS A 170 14.62 -1.49 24.80
C LYS A 170 13.36 -2.21 25.23
N ALA A 171 13.42 -3.55 25.32
CA ALA A 171 12.30 -4.33 25.83
C ALA A 171 12.00 -4.00 27.32
N GLY A 172 13.05 -3.78 28.13
CA GLY A 172 12.92 -3.33 29.51
C GLY A 172 12.23 -1.98 29.64
N CYS A 173 12.60 -1.00 28.80
CA CYS A 173 11.95 0.31 28.73
C CYS A 173 10.47 0.18 28.37
N LEU A 174 10.14 -0.61 27.33
CA LEU A 174 8.77 -0.84 26.88
C LEU A 174 7.90 -1.51 27.95
N LEU A 175 8.41 -2.57 28.59
CA LEU A 175 7.72 -3.24 29.70
C LEU A 175 7.47 -2.28 30.86
N SER A 176 8.44 -1.44 31.20
CA SER A 176 8.31 -0.44 32.27
C SER A 176 7.16 0.56 32.03
N HIS A 177 6.77 0.75 30.75
CA HIS A 177 5.66 1.60 30.33
C HIS A 177 4.38 0.81 29.97
N GLY A 178 4.32 -0.48 30.34
CA GLY A 178 3.13 -1.32 30.18
C GLY A 178 2.96 -1.94 28.79
N HIS A 179 4.00 -1.97 27.96
CA HIS A 179 3.98 -2.64 26.65
C HIS A 179 4.70 -3.97 26.71
N VAL A 180 4.01 -5.07 26.38
CA VAL A 180 4.65 -6.40 26.31
C VAL A 180 5.68 -6.39 25.21
N SER A 181 6.94 -6.71 25.52
CA SER A 181 8.04 -6.62 24.55
C SER A 181 8.96 -7.82 24.59
N ILE A 182 9.33 -8.29 23.40
CA ILE A 182 10.31 -9.36 23.19
C ILE A 182 11.59 -8.75 22.62
N ALA A 183 12.72 -9.03 23.26
CA ALA A 183 14.02 -8.53 22.81
C ALA A 183 14.69 -9.51 21.84
N LEU A 184 15.09 -9.00 20.68
CA LEU A 184 15.92 -9.71 19.71
C LEU A 184 17.37 -9.22 19.80
N PRO A 185 18.37 -10.12 19.76
CA PRO A 185 19.79 -9.73 19.80
C PRO A 185 20.22 -8.84 18.63
N SER A 186 19.60 -9.05 17.46
CA SER A 186 19.63 -8.14 16.32
C SER A 186 18.35 -8.32 15.50
N VAL A 187 18.09 -7.41 14.56
CA VAL A 187 16.95 -7.50 13.63
C VAL A 187 16.91 -8.79 12.79
N TYR A 188 18.03 -9.51 12.66
CA TYR A 188 18.11 -10.79 11.94
C TYR A 188 17.74 -12.00 12.79
N ASN A 189 17.74 -11.85 14.12
CA ASN A 189 17.60 -12.96 15.06
C ASN A 189 16.15 -13.33 15.36
N ALA A 190 15.18 -12.86 14.56
CA ALA A 190 13.82 -13.38 14.60
C ALA A 190 13.69 -14.78 13.96
N PHE A 191 14.68 -15.19 13.15
CA PHE A 191 14.62 -16.39 12.34
C PHE A 191 15.66 -17.43 12.78
N ILE A 192 15.39 -18.69 12.45
CA ILE A 192 16.41 -19.74 12.50
C ILE A 192 17.47 -19.43 11.43
N PRO A 193 18.78 -19.54 11.74
CA PRO A 193 19.83 -19.25 10.77
C PRO A 193 19.64 -19.99 9.46
N GLN A 194 19.81 -19.29 8.34
CA GLN A 194 19.67 -19.81 6.97
C GLN A 194 18.25 -20.26 6.55
N THR A 195 17.23 -20.02 7.38
CA THR A 195 15.82 -20.33 7.02
C THR A 195 14.93 -19.09 6.99
N THR A 196 13.66 -19.30 6.61
CA THR A 196 12.59 -18.29 6.71
C THR A 196 11.69 -18.49 7.91
N ASP A 197 11.97 -19.50 8.74
CA ASP A 197 11.12 -19.89 9.87
C ASP A 197 11.45 -19.05 11.10
N LEU A 198 10.41 -18.63 11.81
CA LEU A 198 10.57 -17.93 13.08
C LEU A 198 11.25 -18.86 14.08
N LYS A 199 11.98 -18.27 15.02
CA LYS A 199 12.48 -19.04 16.17
C LYS A 199 11.30 -19.65 16.94
N PRO A 200 11.43 -20.88 17.48
CA PRO A 200 10.35 -21.54 18.21
C PRO A 200 9.74 -20.68 19.31
N GLU A 201 10.57 -19.95 20.05
CA GLU A 201 10.12 -19.05 21.11
C GLU A 201 9.31 -17.83 20.62
N LEU A 202 9.50 -17.39 19.37
CA LEU A 202 8.69 -16.32 18.74
C LEU A 202 7.43 -16.90 18.09
N GLU A 203 7.57 -18.06 17.45
CA GLU A 203 6.46 -18.86 16.91
C GLU A 203 5.38 -19.08 17.96
N HIS A 204 5.80 -19.39 19.18
CA HIS A 204 4.95 -19.67 20.33
C HIS A 204 3.91 -18.57 20.61
N PHE A 205 4.22 -17.31 20.28
CA PHE A 205 3.32 -16.17 20.45
C PHE A 205 2.61 -15.74 19.16
N ALA A 206 3.00 -16.26 18.00
CA ALA A 206 2.45 -15.86 16.71
C ALA A 206 1.11 -16.56 16.42
N GLN A 207 0.10 -16.29 17.24
CA GLN A 207 -1.26 -16.84 17.13
C GLN A 207 -2.15 -15.95 16.25
N ALA A 208 -3.10 -16.58 15.56
CA ALA A 208 -4.08 -15.86 14.75
C ALA A 208 -4.85 -14.82 15.58
N GLY A 209 -5.05 -13.63 15.02
CA GLY A 209 -5.70 -12.51 15.70
C GLY A 209 -4.78 -11.69 16.62
N ARG A 210 -3.55 -12.15 16.92
CA ARG A 210 -2.62 -11.37 17.75
C ARG A 210 -2.08 -10.15 17.03
N GLU A 211 -1.96 -9.04 17.76
CA GLU A 211 -1.35 -7.82 17.28
C GLU A 211 0.15 -7.73 17.61
N PHE A 212 0.94 -7.29 16.64
CA PHE A 212 2.35 -6.95 16.82
C PHE A 212 2.64 -5.52 16.36
N ALA A 213 3.46 -4.80 17.13
CA ALA A 213 4.03 -3.52 16.71
C ALA A 213 5.58 -3.62 16.69
N ILE A 214 6.19 -3.74 15.52
CA ILE A 214 7.65 -3.86 15.40
C ILE A 214 8.30 -2.51 15.70
N ALA A 215 9.21 -2.47 16.67
CA ALA A 215 9.92 -1.26 17.13
C ALA A 215 11.44 -1.44 17.04
N TYR A 216 11.97 -1.49 15.82
CA TYR A 216 13.41 -1.55 15.54
C TYR A 216 14.07 -0.17 15.50
N ASP A 217 15.40 -0.14 15.64
CA ASP A 217 16.18 1.10 15.70
C ASP A 217 16.05 1.95 14.43
N CYS A 218 16.05 3.28 14.63
CA CYS A 218 16.05 4.27 13.56
C CYS A 218 17.49 4.64 13.19
N ASP A 219 18.15 3.87 12.31
CA ASP A 219 19.52 4.14 11.83
C ASP A 219 19.61 5.31 10.83
N ALA A 220 20.71 6.08 10.88
CA ALA A 220 21.00 7.12 9.88
C ALA A 220 21.63 6.58 8.58
N LYS A 221 22.44 5.50 8.68
CA LYS A 221 23.23 4.99 7.55
C LYS A 221 22.35 4.28 6.51
N ARG A 222 22.44 4.71 5.23
CA ARG A 222 21.73 4.14 4.06
C ARG A 222 21.64 2.63 4.04
N THR A 223 22.80 1.97 4.10
CA THR A 223 22.90 0.51 3.98
C THR A 223 22.24 -0.19 5.16
N THR A 224 22.32 0.40 6.35
CA THR A 224 21.70 -0.15 7.57
C THR A 224 20.18 0.00 7.50
N ARG A 225 19.66 1.17 7.11
CA ARG A 225 18.22 1.39 6.90
C ARG A 225 17.60 0.40 5.94
N ARG A 226 18.25 0.17 4.79
CA ARG A 226 17.81 -0.83 3.79
C ARG A 226 17.80 -2.24 4.37
N SER A 227 18.79 -2.56 5.21
CA SER A 227 18.88 -3.88 5.82
C SER A 227 17.83 -4.12 6.91
N VAL A 228 17.66 -3.15 7.82
CA VAL A 228 16.58 -3.14 8.83
C VAL A 228 15.25 -3.27 8.12
N ALA A 229 15.04 -2.51 7.04
CA ALA A 229 13.79 -2.55 6.32
C ALA A 229 13.48 -3.92 5.69
N LYS A 230 14.51 -4.59 5.17
CA LYS A 230 14.41 -5.96 4.68
C LYS A 230 14.01 -6.93 5.80
N GLN A 231 14.61 -6.82 6.99
CA GLN A 231 14.27 -7.69 8.12
C GLN A 231 12.87 -7.39 8.68
N THR A 232 12.46 -6.13 8.76
CA THR A 232 11.10 -5.73 9.13
C THR A 232 10.06 -6.35 8.21
N ARG A 233 10.26 -6.28 6.88
CA ARG A 233 9.38 -6.95 5.90
C ARG A 233 9.33 -8.45 6.08
N LYS A 234 10.49 -9.07 6.36
CA LYS A 234 10.58 -10.52 6.58
C LYS A 234 9.79 -10.93 7.83
N LEU A 235 9.98 -10.23 8.95
CA LEU A 235 9.27 -10.49 10.21
C LEU A 235 7.77 -10.23 10.07
N HIS A 236 7.39 -9.08 9.49
CA HIS A 236 5.99 -8.79 9.20
C HIS A 236 5.35 -9.91 8.38
N LYS A 237 5.99 -10.32 7.29
CA LYS A 237 5.47 -11.42 6.46
C LYS A 237 5.29 -12.71 7.27
N ALA A 238 6.30 -13.11 8.04
CA ALA A 238 6.24 -14.34 8.82
C ALA A 238 5.12 -14.33 9.86
N LEU A 239 4.94 -13.23 10.58
CA LEU A 239 3.85 -13.07 11.56
C LEU A 239 2.48 -13.00 10.88
N SER A 240 2.34 -12.21 9.80
CA SER A 240 1.10 -12.15 9.03
C SER A 240 0.71 -13.51 8.45
N ASP A 241 1.69 -14.32 8.04
CA ASP A 241 1.48 -15.70 7.55
C ASP A 241 0.87 -16.64 8.60
N ARG A 242 0.90 -16.26 9.88
CA ARG A 242 0.27 -16.97 11.00
C ARG A 242 -1.06 -16.34 11.45
N GLY A 243 -1.57 -15.38 10.69
CA GLY A 243 -2.83 -14.69 10.99
C GLY A 243 -2.71 -13.56 12.02
N CYS A 244 -1.49 -13.11 12.33
CA CYS A 244 -1.28 -11.95 13.19
C CYS A 244 -1.48 -10.63 12.41
N THR A 245 -1.99 -9.61 13.10
CA THR A 245 -2.00 -8.22 12.62
C THR A 245 -0.67 -7.58 12.99
N VAL A 246 0.04 -6.97 12.03
CA VAL A 246 1.37 -6.43 12.27
C VAL A 246 1.45 -4.98 11.79
N ALA A 247 1.95 -4.12 12.66
CA ALA A 247 2.23 -2.73 12.37
C ALA A 247 3.70 -2.42 12.71
N ILE A 248 4.20 -1.28 12.23
CA ILE A 248 5.58 -0.84 12.43
C ILE A 248 5.56 0.51 13.15
N ALA A 249 6.13 0.56 14.35
CA ALA A 249 6.31 1.80 15.09
C ALA A 249 7.47 2.60 14.49
N SER A 250 7.35 3.93 14.48
CA SER A 250 8.40 4.81 13.97
C SER A 250 8.35 6.16 14.69
N TRP A 251 9.52 6.76 14.90
CA TRP A 251 9.70 8.04 15.57
C TRP A 251 10.81 8.85 14.90
N ASN A 252 11.01 10.09 15.34
CA ASN A 252 12.07 10.93 14.80
C ASN A 252 13.44 10.43 15.31
N PRO A 253 14.39 10.04 14.44
CA PRO A 253 15.71 9.61 14.89
C PRO A 253 16.49 10.69 15.66
N ALA A 254 16.16 11.99 15.45
CA ALA A 254 16.78 13.09 16.19
C ALA A 254 16.42 13.11 17.69
N THR A 255 15.27 12.54 18.08
CA THR A 255 14.92 12.36 19.50
C THR A 255 15.47 11.08 20.09
N GLY A 256 16.09 10.20 19.31
CA GLY A 256 16.74 8.99 19.83
C GLY A 256 16.79 7.87 18.79
N LYS A 257 17.93 7.16 18.71
CA LYS A 257 18.10 6.04 17.79
C LYS A 257 17.22 4.85 18.20
N GLY A 258 17.36 4.42 19.45
CA GLY A 258 16.56 3.36 20.05
C GLY A 258 15.23 3.89 20.59
N ILE A 259 14.25 3.01 20.75
CA ILE A 259 12.98 3.38 21.39
C ILE A 259 13.17 3.77 22.87
N ASP A 260 14.21 3.23 23.54
CA ASP A 260 14.61 3.62 24.90
C ASP A 260 15.24 5.02 24.92
N ASP A 261 16.11 5.34 23.94
CA ASP A 261 16.66 6.69 23.78
C ASP A 261 15.56 7.72 23.50
N TYR A 262 14.60 7.37 22.62
CA TYR A 262 13.45 8.21 22.30
C TYR A 262 12.63 8.54 23.54
N ALA A 263 12.33 7.53 24.38
CA ALA A 263 11.63 7.74 25.64
C ALA A 263 12.44 8.61 26.62
N ALA A 264 13.74 8.33 26.77
CA ALA A 264 14.63 9.07 27.67
C ALA A 264 14.73 10.56 27.31
N ASN A 265 14.60 10.92 26.04
CA ASN A 265 14.59 12.30 25.56
C ASN A 265 13.18 12.95 25.53
N GLY A 266 12.20 12.37 26.23
CA GLY A 266 10.84 12.93 26.36
C GLY A 266 9.86 12.53 25.26
N GLY A 267 10.21 11.52 24.46
CA GLY A 267 9.31 10.94 23.46
C GLY A 267 8.14 10.17 24.07
N ASP A 268 6.95 10.32 23.48
CA ASP A 268 5.77 9.56 23.89
C ASP A 268 5.74 8.17 23.25
N LEU A 269 6.04 7.14 24.05
CA LEU A 269 6.01 5.73 23.65
C LEU A 269 4.59 5.26 23.28
N ASN A 270 3.57 5.74 23.98
CA ASN A 270 2.20 5.34 23.73
C ASN A 270 1.74 5.84 22.37
N ALA A 271 2.04 7.10 22.06
CA ALA A 271 1.77 7.65 20.74
C ALA A 271 2.55 6.91 19.65
N ALA A 272 3.84 6.62 19.85
CA ALA A 272 4.66 5.93 18.85
C ALA A 272 4.12 4.53 18.49
N ILE A 273 3.61 3.79 19.49
CA ILE A 273 3.06 2.44 19.31
C ILE A 273 1.63 2.49 18.80
N ALA A 274 0.77 3.38 19.33
CA ALA A 274 -0.60 3.53 18.86
C ALA A 274 -0.69 4.04 17.42
N LEU A 275 0.29 4.84 16.99
CA LEU A 275 0.39 5.36 15.62
C LEU A 275 1.17 4.44 14.67
N ALA A 276 1.52 3.22 15.11
CA ALA A 276 2.20 2.25 14.26
C ALA A 276 1.47 2.08 12.92
N GLU A 277 2.26 1.95 11.86
CA GLU A 277 1.76 1.98 10.49
C GLU A 277 1.67 0.56 9.93
N PRO A 278 0.61 0.20 9.17
CA PRO A 278 0.61 -1.02 8.37
C PRO A 278 1.81 -1.05 7.41
N LEU A 279 2.27 -2.25 7.03
CA LEU A 279 3.45 -2.43 6.17
C LEU A 279 3.41 -1.61 4.89
N GLU A 280 2.25 -1.46 4.25
CA GLU A 280 2.13 -0.71 3.00
C GLU A 280 2.35 0.80 3.22
N ALA A 281 1.79 1.37 4.29
CA ALA A 281 2.01 2.77 4.65
C ALA A 281 3.48 3.01 5.02
N TRP A 282 4.06 2.11 5.81
CA TRP A 282 5.46 2.17 6.20
C TRP A 282 6.41 1.99 5.00
N ASN A 283 6.11 1.07 4.07
CA ASN A 283 6.88 0.87 2.84
C ASN A 283 6.87 2.11 1.96
N ASN A 284 5.75 2.82 1.85
CA ASN A 284 5.71 4.07 1.08
C ASN A 284 6.68 5.10 1.61
N ARG A 285 6.74 5.23 2.94
CA ARG A 285 7.62 6.19 3.58
C ARG A 285 9.08 5.78 3.38
N ILE A 286 9.42 4.52 3.65
CA ILE A 286 10.81 4.03 3.61
C ILE A 286 11.35 3.83 2.19
N ASP A 287 10.61 3.17 1.30
CA ASP A 287 11.07 2.89 -0.07
C ASP A 287 10.78 4.05 -1.04
N GLY A 288 9.89 4.96 -0.66
CA GLY A 288 9.35 5.98 -1.56
C GLY A 288 9.25 7.39 -0.99
N GLY A 289 9.60 7.67 0.26
CA GLY A 289 9.35 8.99 0.87
C GLY A 289 10.53 9.64 1.57
N GLU A 290 11.58 8.88 1.88
CA GLU A 290 12.75 9.38 2.61
C GLU A 290 14.02 9.32 1.75
N ILE A 291 14.89 10.32 1.92
CA ILE A 291 16.22 10.31 1.34
C ILE A 291 17.11 9.44 2.24
N THR A 292 17.83 8.51 1.62
CA THR A 292 18.78 7.64 2.32
C THR A 292 20.24 7.93 1.94
N TYR A 293 20.48 8.76 0.92
CA TYR A 293 21.80 9.29 0.58
C TYR A 293 22.39 10.16 1.72
N PRO A 294 23.73 10.32 1.77
CA PRO A 294 24.34 11.36 2.59
C PRO A 294 23.79 12.74 2.21
N VAL A 295 23.48 13.56 3.20
CA VAL A 295 22.90 14.89 3.02
C VAL A 295 23.75 15.94 3.72
N GLU A 296 23.81 17.12 3.13
CA GLU A 296 24.32 18.34 3.76
C GLU A 296 23.13 19.13 4.29
N THR A 297 23.11 19.40 5.60
CA THR A 297 22.07 20.23 6.20
C THR A 297 22.33 21.70 5.88
N LEU A 298 21.37 22.33 5.20
CA LEU A 298 21.42 23.75 4.83
C LEU A 298 20.67 24.60 5.86
N GLY A 299 21.23 25.77 6.17
CA GLY A 299 20.59 26.79 7.01
C GLY A 299 19.63 27.70 6.25
N THR A 300 18.92 28.54 7.00
CA THR A 300 18.10 29.63 6.44
C THR A 300 18.69 31.02 6.74
N VAL A 301 18.32 31.99 5.92
CA VAL A 301 18.58 33.42 6.11
C VAL A 301 17.26 34.18 6.16
N GLU A 302 17.17 35.17 7.04
CA GLU A 302 15.97 35.98 7.17
C GLU A 302 16.08 37.24 6.29
N VAL A 303 15.11 37.43 5.40
CA VAL A 303 15.02 38.59 4.49
C VAL A 303 13.62 39.16 4.58
N ARG A 304 13.49 40.42 5.03
CA ARG A 304 12.19 41.13 5.17
C ARG A 304 11.14 40.32 5.95
N GLY A 305 11.55 39.68 7.05
CA GLY A 305 10.65 38.88 7.90
C GLY A 305 10.22 37.54 7.30
N ARG A 306 10.87 37.07 6.21
CA ARG A 306 10.68 35.75 5.62
C ARG A 306 11.98 34.96 5.70
N ARG A 307 11.89 33.65 5.96
CA ARG A 307 13.05 32.75 5.92
C ARG A 307 13.22 32.17 4.52
N TYR A 308 14.43 32.31 3.99
CA TYR A 308 14.84 31.76 2.72
C TYR A 308 16.03 30.82 2.95
N LEU A 309 16.27 29.91 2.01
CA LEU A 309 17.49 29.12 2.01
C LEU A 309 18.74 30.01 1.93
N ALA A 310 19.75 29.66 2.73
CA ALA A 310 21.08 30.23 2.59
C ALA A 310 21.66 29.90 1.19
N PRO A 311 22.62 30.71 0.68
CA PRO A 311 23.36 30.37 -0.52
C PRO A 311 23.98 28.96 -0.42
N ILE A 312 23.98 28.23 -1.54
CA ILE A 312 24.57 26.89 -1.63
C ILE A 312 25.94 26.97 -2.30
N ALA A 313 26.86 26.11 -1.88
CA ALA A 313 28.16 25.93 -2.53
C ALA A 313 28.49 24.44 -2.66
N PRO A 314 27.79 23.70 -3.54
CA PRO A 314 28.04 22.27 -3.72
C PRO A 314 29.46 22.01 -4.28
N PRO A 315 30.05 20.85 -4.00
CA PRO A 315 31.38 20.51 -4.54
C PRO A 315 31.37 20.42 -6.08
N GLU A 316 32.36 21.04 -6.72
CA GLU A 316 32.47 21.11 -8.19
C GLU A 316 32.70 19.75 -8.86
N ASP A 317 33.19 18.74 -8.13
CA ASP A 317 33.37 17.36 -8.63
C ASP A 317 32.05 16.58 -8.75
N ARG A 318 30.92 17.17 -8.30
CA ARG A 318 29.61 16.53 -8.30
C ARG A 318 28.82 16.98 -9.52
N LYS A 319 28.55 16.06 -10.44
CA LYS A 319 27.70 16.31 -11.62
C LYS A 319 26.21 16.49 -11.30
N PHE A 320 25.71 15.87 -10.22
CA PHE A 320 24.30 15.95 -9.82
C PHE A 320 24.16 16.68 -8.50
N TRP A 321 23.41 17.78 -8.52
CA TRP A 321 23.07 18.58 -7.35
C TRP A 321 21.57 18.47 -7.09
N PHE A 322 21.19 17.90 -5.95
CA PHE A 322 19.80 17.80 -5.54
C PHE A 322 19.51 18.67 -4.32
N LEU A 323 18.46 19.48 -4.40
CA LEU A 323 18.03 20.37 -3.33
C LEU A 323 16.65 19.96 -2.81
N LYS A 324 16.61 19.50 -1.55
CA LYS A 324 15.36 19.26 -0.81
C LYS A 324 15.12 20.36 0.21
N ALA A 325 14.05 21.11 0.05
CA ALA A 325 13.66 22.11 1.04
C ALA A 325 12.15 22.35 1.05
N GLY A 326 11.62 22.74 2.21
CA GLY A 326 10.21 23.08 2.39
C GLY A 326 9.63 24.02 1.34
N LYS A 327 8.30 23.96 1.17
CA LYS A 327 7.55 24.85 0.27
C LYS A 327 7.68 26.29 0.79
N GLY A 328 7.90 27.25 -0.12
CA GLY A 328 8.04 28.65 0.24
C GLY A 328 9.44 29.10 0.72
N LEU A 329 10.42 28.20 0.90
CA LEU A 329 11.78 28.57 1.36
C LEU A 329 12.71 29.14 0.25
N GLY A 330 12.18 29.45 -0.93
CA GLY A 330 12.95 30.07 -2.02
C GLY A 330 14.00 29.17 -2.68
N LYS A 331 13.71 27.88 -2.88
CA LYS A 331 14.56 26.95 -3.68
C LYS A 331 14.94 27.55 -5.03
N THR A 332 13.93 28.02 -5.77
CA THR A 332 14.08 28.64 -7.08
C THR A 332 15.01 29.86 -7.02
N GLU A 333 14.90 30.69 -5.98
CA GLU A 333 15.73 31.91 -5.83
C GLU A 333 17.20 31.58 -5.56
N VAL A 334 17.47 30.54 -4.77
CA VAL A 334 18.84 30.07 -4.54
C VAL A 334 19.45 29.52 -5.83
N VAL A 335 18.70 28.72 -6.58
CA VAL A 335 19.18 28.18 -7.86
C VAL A 335 19.36 29.29 -8.89
N ALA A 336 18.47 30.28 -8.97
CA ALA A 336 18.61 31.42 -9.87
C ALA A 336 19.93 32.16 -9.66
N ARG A 337 20.26 32.54 -8.41
CA ARG A 337 21.56 33.17 -8.09
C ARG A 337 22.76 32.29 -8.41
N THR A 338 22.61 30.98 -8.21
CA THR A 338 23.66 30.00 -8.54
C THR A 338 23.88 29.95 -10.06
N LEU A 339 22.81 29.95 -10.86
CA LEU A 339 22.86 29.98 -12.31
C LEU A 339 23.44 31.29 -12.85
N GLU A 340 23.13 32.43 -12.24
CA GLU A 340 23.76 33.72 -12.58
C GLU A 340 25.28 33.63 -12.44
N THR A 341 25.76 33.14 -11.28
CA THR A 341 27.19 32.95 -11.01
C THR A 341 27.83 31.98 -12.01
N LEU A 342 27.17 30.86 -12.30
CA LEU A 342 27.66 29.87 -13.25
C LEU A 342 27.68 30.40 -14.68
N ARG A 343 26.70 31.21 -15.08
CA ARG A 343 26.63 31.82 -16.41
C ARG A 343 27.72 32.86 -16.62
N GLU A 344 28.07 33.62 -15.58
CA GLU A 344 29.22 34.53 -15.61
C GLU A 344 30.55 33.78 -15.72
N ALA A 345 30.70 32.66 -15.00
CA ALA A 345 31.93 31.87 -15.00
C ALA A 345 32.10 30.98 -16.25
N HIS A 346 31.00 30.52 -16.83
CA HIS A 346 30.94 29.56 -17.94
C HIS A 346 29.91 29.97 -19.00
N PRO A 347 30.09 31.11 -19.68
CA PRO A 347 29.14 31.61 -20.67
C PRO A 347 28.98 30.70 -21.89
N GLU A 348 29.92 29.78 -22.12
CA GLU A 348 29.86 28.78 -23.19
C GLU A 348 28.85 27.65 -22.94
N ARG A 349 28.32 27.53 -21.71
CA ARG A 349 27.42 26.45 -21.32
C ARG A 349 25.97 26.90 -21.35
N PRO A 350 25.13 26.35 -22.26
CA PRO A 350 23.73 26.74 -22.32
C PRO A 350 22.94 26.18 -21.14
N ILE A 351 21.90 26.91 -20.72
CA ILE A 351 21.01 26.50 -19.63
C ILE A 351 19.73 25.88 -20.21
N LEU A 352 19.45 24.63 -19.86
CA LEU A 352 18.21 23.94 -20.24
C LEU A 352 17.34 23.71 -19.01
N VAL A 353 16.17 24.34 -18.97
CA VAL A 353 15.21 24.16 -17.88
C VAL A 353 14.11 23.20 -18.33
N LEU A 354 14.01 22.06 -17.67
CA LEU A 354 13.02 21.02 -17.95
C LEU A 354 11.94 20.99 -16.87
N THR A 355 10.68 21.02 -17.29
CA THR A 355 9.51 20.96 -16.40
C THR A 355 8.50 19.92 -16.86
N HIS A 356 7.45 19.72 -16.07
CA HIS A 356 6.33 18.84 -16.39
C HIS A 356 5.03 19.59 -16.74
N ARG A 357 5.04 20.94 -16.71
CA ARG A 357 3.92 21.81 -17.11
C ARG A 357 4.41 23.09 -17.78
N VAL A 358 3.64 23.56 -18.76
CA VAL A 358 3.92 24.78 -19.54
C VAL A 358 3.97 26.02 -18.65
N GLN A 359 2.97 26.22 -17.77
CA GLN A 359 2.89 27.40 -16.91
C GLN A 359 4.07 27.49 -15.94
N LEU A 360 4.47 26.36 -15.34
CA LEU A 360 5.66 26.29 -14.51
C LEU A 360 6.92 26.63 -15.32
N GLY A 361 7.03 26.11 -16.56
CA GLY A 361 8.13 26.41 -17.47
C GLY A 361 8.27 27.90 -17.77
N ARG A 362 7.16 28.58 -18.08
CA ARG A 362 7.15 30.04 -18.32
C ARG A 362 7.57 30.83 -17.08
N ALA A 363 7.04 30.47 -15.91
CA ALA A 363 7.39 31.14 -14.65
C ALA A 363 8.88 30.98 -14.28
N LEU A 364 9.49 29.84 -14.62
CA LEU A 364 10.92 29.58 -14.37
C LEU A 364 11.83 30.22 -15.43
N ALA A 365 11.39 30.32 -16.69
CA ALA A 365 12.16 30.90 -17.77
C ALA A 365 12.66 32.32 -17.42
N GLY A 366 11.73 33.19 -17.02
CA GLY A 366 12.06 34.57 -16.61
C GLY A 366 12.96 34.64 -15.38
N ARG A 367 12.81 33.73 -14.40
CA ARG A 367 13.63 33.70 -13.19
C ARG A 367 15.06 33.21 -13.43
N PHE A 368 15.24 32.31 -14.39
CA PHE A 368 16.55 31.76 -14.74
C PHE A 368 17.20 32.50 -15.92
N GLY A 369 16.56 33.57 -16.41
CA GLY A 369 17.10 34.42 -17.46
C GLY A 369 17.25 33.71 -18.81
N VAL A 370 16.30 32.82 -19.14
CA VAL A 370 16.18 32.11 -20.43
C VAL A 370 14.79 32.31 -21.02
N GLU A 371 14.65 32.13 -22.33
CA GLU A 371 13.35 32.21 -23.01
C GLU A 371 12.57 30.90 -22.87
N TYR A 372 11.24 30.96 -22.89
CA TYR A 372 10.40 29.76 -22.94
C TYR A 372 10.19 29.31 -24.40
N LEU A 373 10.14 27.99 -24.63
CA LEU A 373 10.05 27.37 -25.96
C LEU A 373 9.02 28.00 -26.90
N ASP A 374 7.82 28.31 -26.40
CA ASP A 374 6.76 28.87 -27.25
C ASP A 374 7.12 30.26 -27.81
N ASP A 375 7.94 31.02 -27.09
CA ASP A 375 8.27 32.41 -27.43
C ASP A 375 9.40 32.49 -28.48
N ILE A 376 10.14 31.39 -28.67
CA ILE A 376 11.22 31.24 -29.67
C ILE A 376 10.93 30.16 -30.73
N ARG A 377 9.69 29.67 -30.77
CA ARG A 377 9.31 28.52 -31.61
C ARG A 377 9.42 28.83 -33.10
N GLU A 378 9.06 30.04 -33.52
CA GLU A 378 9.10 30.44 -34.92
C GLU A 378 10.56 30.53 -35.41
N GLU A 379 11.46 31.03 -34.58
CA GLU A 379 12.90 31.07 -34.81
C GLU A 379 13.48 29.67 -34.91
N ILE A 380 13.13 28.75 -33.99
CA ILE A 380 13.54 27.35 -34.05
C ILE A 380 13.08 26.69 -35.36
N ALA A 381 11.84 26.97 -35.78
CA ALA A 381 11.30 26.42 -37.01
C ALA A 381 12.01 26.96 -38.26
N ARG A 382 12.42 28.24 -38.22
CA ARG A 382 13.08 28.97 -39.31
C ARG A 382 14.59 28.66 -39.42
N ILE A 383 15.28 28.50 -38.30
CA ILE A 383 16.75 28.36 -38.21
C ILE A 383 17.09 26.88 -38.04
N SER A 384 17.05 26.39 -36.81
CA SER A 384 17.32 25.00 -36.43
C SER A 384 16.89 24.81 -34.98
N GLY A 385 16.80 23.55 -34.51
CA GLY A 385 16.59 23.29 -33.09
C GLY A 385 17.83 23.55 -32.21
N ALA A 386 19.00 23.76 -32.81
CA ALA A 386 20.21 24.17 -32.08
C ALA A 386 20.20 25.65 -31.68
N TYR A 387 19.38 26.48 -32.34
CA TYR A 387 19.26 27.92 -32.09
C TYR A 387 19.12 28.27 -30.60
N ALA A 388 18.28 27.54 -29.86
CA ALA A 388 18.06 27.80 -28.44
C ALA A 388 19.33 27.60 -27.60
N ALA A 389 20.13 26.56 -27.91
CA ALA A 389 21.39 26.32 -27.22
C ALA A 389 22.45 27.37 -27.62
N GLU A 390 22.50 27.76 -28.90
CA GLU A 390 23.40 28.81 -29.41
C GLU A 390 23.10 30.19 -28.78
N MET A 391 21.84 30.46 -28.43
CA MET A 391 21.41 31.70 -27.76
C MET A 391 21.54 31.65 -26.22
N GLY A 392 22.17 30.62 -25.67
CA GLY A 392 22.49 30.52 -24.25
C GLY A 392 21.48 29.75 -23.39
N GLY A 393 20.38 29.25 -23.96
CA GLY A 393 19.47 28.36 -23.26
C GLY A 393 17.98 28.54 -23.55
N MET A 394 17.17 27.63 -23.00
CA MET A 394 15.70 27.75 -23.01
C MET A 394 15.05 26.98 -21.85
N ALA A 395 13.78 27.30 -21.59
CA ALA A 395 12.89 26.51 -20.76
C ALA A 395 11.84 25.76 -21.60
N MET A 396 11.55 24.51 -21.25
CA MET A 396 10.56 23.69 -21.96
C MET A 396 9.88 22.65 -21.05
N CYS A 397 8.68 22.24 -21.44
CA CYS A 397 8.04 21.05 -20.91
C CYS A 397 8.68 19.79 -21.53
N ILE A 398 8.84 18.72 -20.73
CA ILE A 398 9.39 17.44 -21.19
C ILE A 398 8.59 16.79 -22.33
N ASP A 399 7.30 17.13 -22.45
CA ASP A 399 6.44 16.76 -23.59
C ASP A 399 7.07 17.09 -24.94
N SER A 400 7.88 18.14 -25.00
CA SER A 400 8.53 18.60 -26.23
C SER A 400 9.94 18.02 -26.44
N ALA A 401 10.43 17.11 -25.60
CA ALA A 401 11.79 16.56 -25.71
C ALA A 401 11.90 15.42 -26.75
N HIS A 402 11.32 15.63 -27.94
CA HIS A 402 11.42 14.74 -29.09
C HIS A 402 11.53 15.54 -30.39
N ASN A 403 12.08 14.93 -31.44
CA ASN A 403 12.42 15.60 -32.70
C ASN A 403 11.21 16.16 -33.49
N ASN A 404 10.03 15.55 -33.32
CA ASN A 404 8.79 16.00 -33.98
C ASN A 404 8.04 17.11 -33.22
N SER A 405 8.59 17.61 -32.11
CA SER A 405 7.95 18.67 -31.32
C SER A 405 8.25 20.05 -31.90
N GLY A 406 7.61 21.08 -31.34
CA GLY A 406 7.96 22.48 -31.63
C GLY A 406 9.41 22.85 -31.24
N ALA A 407 10.06 22.07 -30.37
CA ALA A 407 11.47 22.25 -30.01
C ALA A 407 12.44 21.58 -30.99
N ARG A 408 11.95 20.67 -31.85
CA ARG A 408 12.77 19.80 -32.70
C ARG A 408 13.90 19.09 -31.95
N PHE A 409 13.68 18.77 -30.68
CA PHE A 409 14.74 18.49 -29.69
C PHE A 409 15.72 17.38 -30.12
N SER A 410 17.03 17.69 -30.01
CA SER A 410 18.14 16.74 -30.15
C SER A 410 19.13 16.94 -28.99
N PRO A 411 19.55 15.87 -28.27
CA PRO A 411 20.50 15.98 -27.16
C PRO A 411 21.87 16.55 -27.53
N GLU A 412 22.31 16.33 -28.77
CA GLU A 412 23.63 16.75 -29.27
C GLU A 412 23.84 18.27 -29.28
N TRP A 413 22.75 19.05 -29.32
CA TRP A 413 22.83 20.51 -29.28
C TRP A 413 23.06 21.04 -27.86
N TRP A 414 22.92 20.20 -26.85
CA TRP A 414 23.02 20.54 -25.44
C TRP A 414 24.28 19.95 -24.79
N ASP A 415 25.35 19.78 -25.57
CA ASP A 415 26.65 19.34 -25.06
C ASP A 415 27.18 20.31 -23.99
N ASN A 416 27.62 19.75 -22.86
CA ASN A 416 28.10 20.50 -21.69
C ASN A 416 27.07 21.49 -21.09
N ALA A 417 25.77 21.31 -21.36
CA ALA A 417 24.73 22.16 -20.80
C ALA A 417 24.61 22.06 -19.26
N ILE A 418 24.05 23.09 -18.66
CA ILE A 418 23.51 23.06 -17.30
C ILE A 418 22.03 22.72 -17.39
N VAL A 419 21.64 21.54 -16.88
CA VAL A 419 20.26 21.07 -16.91
C VAL A 419 19.60 21.33 -15.56
N VAL A 420 18.46 22.02 -15.55
CA VAL A 420 17.70 22.35 -14.34
C VAL A 420 16.35 21.65 -14.39
N ILE A 421 16.02 20.91 -13.33
CA ILE A 421 14.76 20.17 -13.19
C ILE A 421 14.09 20.62 -11.89
N ASP A 422 12.97 21.35 -12.01
CA ASP A 422 12.12 21.72 -10.88
C ASP A 422 10.98 20.70 -10.70
N GLU A 423 10.54 20.54 -9.45
CA GLU A 423 9.56 19.53 -9.03
C GLU A 423 9.94 18.12 -9.56
N VAL A 424 11.19 17.71 -9.28
CA VAL A 424 11.81 16.46 -9.78
C VAL A 424 10.91 15.22 -9.63
N GLU A 425 10.20 15.08 -8.51
CA GLU A 425 9.29 13.95 -8.28
C GLU A 425 8.12 13.95 -9.29
N GLN A 426 7.54 15.13 -9.55
CA GLN A 426 6.45 15.28 -10.51
C GLN A 426 6.96 15.17 -11.94
N PHE A 427 8.15 15.69 -12.22
CA PHE A 427 8.83 15.54 -13.51
C PHE A 427 9.03 14.07 -13.88
N CYS A 428 9.64 13.27 -12.98
CA CYS A 428 9.86 11.85 -13.23
C CYS A 428 8.52 11.09 -13.36
N TRP A 429 7.54 11.39 -12.51
CA TRP A 429 6.23 10.73 -12.61
C TRP A 429 5.50 11.06 -13.91
N HIS A 430 5.48 12.33 -14.32
CA HIS A 430 4.89 12.78 -15.57
C HIS A 430 5.54 12.10 -16.78
N LEU A 431 6.88 12.08 -16.82
CA LEU A 431 7.65 11.35 -17.84
C LEU A 431 7.28 9.86 -17.92
N LEU A 432 6.85 9.24 -16.82
CA LEU A 432 6.56 7.80 -16.76
C LEU A 432 5.06 7.45 -16.81
N SER A 433 4.15 8.40 -16.59
CA SER A 433 2.71 8.10 -16.51
C SER A 433 1.79 9.00 -17.34
N ALA A 434 2.26 10.16 -17.82
CA ALA A 434 1.41 11.15 -18.45
C ALA A 434 0.72 10.61 -19.71
N ALA A 435 -0.53 11.03 -19.93
CA ALA A 435 -1.32 10.73 -21.12
C ALA A 435 -1.26 11.85 -22.18
N THR A 436 -0.32 12.77 -22.03
CA THR A 436 -0.07 13.90 -22.93
C THR A 436 0.73 13.45 -24.17
N ASP A 437 1.41 14.36 -24.88
CA ASP A 437 2.29 14.01 -26.00
C ASP A 437 3.40 13.03 -25.59
N VAL A 438 3.78 13.02 -24.31
CA VAL A 438 4.66 12.02 -23.73
C VAL A 438 4.19 10.60 -24.06
N ARG A 439 2.89 10.28 -23.98
CA ARG A 439 2.39 8.91 -24.21
C ARG A 439 2.73 8.37 -25.60
N ARG A 440 2.81 9.25 -26.61
CA ARG A 440 3.08 8.86 -28.00
C ARG A 440 4.56 8.74 -28.30
N ASN A 441 5.39 9.51 -27.59
CA ASN A 441 6.82 9.63 -27.85
C ASN A 441 7.70 9.19 -26.66
N ARG A 442 7.13 8.55 -25.62
CA ARG A 442 7.81 8.26 -24.34
C ARG A 442 9.16 7.56 -24.51
N PRO A 443 9.31 6.51 -25.34
CA PRO A 443 10.60 5.86 -25.55
C PRO A 443 11.66 6.85 -26.04
N GLN A 444 11.35 7.63 -27.08
CA GLN A 444 12.26 8.63 -27.64
C GLN A 444 12.58 9.74 -26.63
N ILE A 445 11.59 10.20 -25.84
CA ILE A 445 11.82 11.21 -24.80
C ILE A 445 12.76 10.68 -23.73
N ILE A 446 12.59 9.42 -23.29
CA ILE A 446 13.47 8.77 -22.31
C ILE A 446 14.88 8.60 -22.87
N GLU A 447 15.03 8.16 -24.12
CA GLU A 447 16.33 8.05 -24.80
C GLU A 447 17.03 9.41 -24.88
N ASN A 448 16.30 10.43 -25.34
CA ASN A 448 16.81 11.81 -25.44
C ASN A 448 17.20 12.37 -24.07
N LEU A 449 16.42 12.11 -23.03
CA LEU A 449 16.75 12.53 -21.67
C LEU A 449 18.00 11.80 -21.15
N ALA A 450 18.12 10.49 -21.38
CA ALA A 450 19.30 9.73 -20.98
C ALA A 450 20.58 10.28 -21.65
N GLU A 451 20.52 10.50 -22.97
CA GLU A 451 21.64 11.08 -23.72
C GLU A 451 21.96 12.52 -23.28
N LEU A 452 20.93 13.34 -23.04
CA LEU A 452 21.10 14.69 -22.48
C LEU A 452 21.82 14.65 -21.13
N LEU A 453 21.39 13.77 -20.21
CA LEU A 453 22.02 13.63 -18.90
C LEU A 453 23.46 13.11 -19.01
N GLN A 454 23.78 12.30 -20.03
CA GLN A 454 25.16 11.89 -20.33
C GLN A 454 26.02 13.06 -20.77
N ARG A 455 25.52 13.90 -21.68
CA ARG A 455 26.20 15.06 -22.27
C ARG A 455 26.27 16.29 -21.38
N ALA A 456 25.34 16.43 -20.43
CA ALA A 456 25.26 17.59 -19.54
C ALA A 456 26.54 17.75 -18.71
N TRP A 457 26.97 18.99 -18.48
CA TRP A 457 28.06 19.28 -17.56
C TRP A 457 27.58 19.17 -16.11
N LEU A 458 26.40 19.72 -15.82
CA LEU A 458 25.79 19.78 -14.49
C LEU A 458 24.29 19.53 -14.57
N VAL A 459 23.74 18.81 -13.59
CA VAL A 459 22.30 18.58 -13.43
C VAL A 459 21.86 19.06 -12.05
N ILE A 460 20.96 20.05 -12.00
CA ILE A 460 20.39 20.62 -10.78
C ILE A 460 18.93 20.19 -10.67
N GLY A 461 18.61 19.36 -9.68
CA GLY A 461 17.26 18.95 -9.36
C GLY A 461 16.77 19.59 -8.06
N MET A 462 15.54 20.12 -8.02
CA MET A 462 14.96 20.66 -6.79
C MET A 462 13.52 20.17 -6.55
N ASP A 463 13.21 19.82 -5.31
CA ASP A 463 11.85 19.39 -4.91
C ASP A 463 11.64 19.57 -3.39
N ALA A 464 10.41 19.78 -2.94
CA ALA A 464 10.08 19.76 -1.52
C ALA A 464 9.93 18.33 -0.97
N ASP A 465 9.42 17.43 -1.79
CA ASP A 465 9.11 16.06 -1.44
C ASP A 465 10.14 15.08 -2.03
N LEU A 466 11.37 15.54 -2.37
CA LEU A 466 12.43 14.74 -2.99
C LEU A 466 12.69 13.40 -2.28
N THR A 467 12.85 12.33 -3.06
CA THR A 467 13.02 10.95 -2.59
C THR A 467 14.12 10.20 -3.33
N ASP A 468 14.56 9.07 -2.75
CA ASP A 468 15.49 8.15 -3.41
C ASP A 468 15.00 7.64 -4.77
N VAL A 469 13.68 7.59 -5.02
CA VAL A 469 13.13 7.02 -6.26
C VAL A 469 13.51 7.87 -7.47
N SER A 470 13.33 9.19 -7.38
CA SER A 470 13.65 10.12 -8.47
C SER A 470 15.15 10.29 -8.65
N ILE A 471 15.91 10.37 -7.54
CA ILE A 471 17.37 10.43 -7.55
C ILE A 471 17.95 9.17 -8.21
N ASP A 472 17.59 7.98 -7.73
CA ASP A 472 18.06 6.71 -8.28
C ASP A 472 17.71 6.62 -9.78
N TYR A 473 16.52 7.07 -10.18
CA TYR A 473 16.11 7.04 -11.59
C TYR A 473 16.97 7.93 -12.49
N LEU A 474 17.19 9.21 -12.12
CA LEU A 474 18.01 10.12 -12.91
C LEU A 474 19.47 9.67 -12.98
N LEU A 475 20.02 9.09 -11.90
CA LEU A 475 21.36 8.50 -11.89
C LEU A 475 21.44 7.23 -12.74
N GLU A 476 20.41 6.37 -12.70
CA GLU A 476 20.33 5.17 -13.54
C GLU A 476 20.20 5.51 -15.03
N LEU A 477 19.55 6.62 -15.40
CA LEU A 477 19.48 7.11 -16.80
C LEU A 477 20.83 7.60 -17.32
N HIS A 478 21.70 8.12 -16.46
CA HIS A 478 22.99 8.64 -16.88
C HIS A 478 23.93 7.53 -17.39
N ASP A 479 24.31 6.53 -16.59
CA ASP A 479 25.09 5.35 -17.11
C ASP A 479 25.24 4.20 -16.08
N GLY A 480 24.37 4.10 -15.07
CA GLY A 480 24.42 3.02 -14.06
C GLY A 480 25.69 2.90 -13.20
N LYS A 481 26.72 3.73 -13.40
CA LYS A 481 27.93 3.81 -12.57
C LYS A 481 27.66 4.58 -11.28
N ALA A 482 28.46 4.31 -10.25
CA ALA A 482 28.33 4.92 -8.92
C ALA A 482 28.74 6.41 -8.92
N ILE A 483 27.93 7.26 -9.54
CA ILE A 483 28.00 8.71 -9.36
C ILE A 483 27.45 9.03 -7.97
N VAL A 484 28.22 9.80 -7.22
CA VAL A 484 27.81 10.31 -5.92
C VAL A 484 27.16 11.68 -6.16
N PRO A 485 25.84 11.83 -5.94
CA PRO A 485 25.21 13.14 -5.99
C PRO A 485 25.58 13.97 -4.76
N TRP A 486 25.54 15.29 -4.89
CA TRP A 486 25.40 16.19 -3.75
C TRP A 486 23.92 16.36 -3.42
N ILE A 487 23.56 16.34 -2.13
CA ILE A 487 22.19 16.54 -1.69
C ILE A 487 22.17 17.55 -0.54
N GLY A 488 21.66 18.75 -0.81
CA GLY A 488 21.36 19.75 0.21
C GLY A 488 19.95 19.55 0.74
N VAL A 489 19.81 19.47 2.07
CA VAL A 489 18.51 19.34 2.76
C VAL A 489 18.32 20.47 3.75
N CYS A 490 17.19 21.16 3.66
CA CYS A 490 16.73 22.09 4.69
C CYS A 490 15.46 21.56 5.34
N ASP A 491 15.61 21.06 6.56
CA ASP A 491 14.50 20.54 7.39
C ASP A 491 13.86 21.62 8.27
N GLU A 492 14.31 22.88 8.16
CA GLU A 492 13.69 23.99 8.88
C GLU A 492 12.24 24.20 8.43
N ARG A 493 11.34 24.26 9.40
CA ARG A 493 9.91 24.51 9.18
C ARG A 493 9.65 26.02 9.17
N PRO A 494 8.77 26.54 8.28
CA PRO A 494 8.33 27.93 8.35
C PRO A 494 7.79 28.25 9.76
N SER A 495 8.19 29.38 10.34
CA SER A 495 8.02 29.67 11.77
C SER A 495 6.61 30.15 12.19
N ALA A 496 5.54 29.56 11.67
CA ALA A 496 4.19 29.78 12.19
C ALA A 496 3.43 28.46 12.22
N ALA A 497 3.25 27.90 13.41
CA ALA A 497 2.43 26.71 13.63
C ALA A 497 0.96 27.03 13.30
N CYS A 498 0.52 26.67 12.10
CA CYS A 498 -0.87 26.79 11.71
C CYS A 498 -1.65 25.53 12.15
N THR A 499 -2.92 25.69 12.51
CA THR A 499 -3.79 24.55 12.80
C THR A 499 -4.43 24.02 11.51
N ALA A 500 -4.42 22.70 11.35
CA ALA A 500 -5.20 21.99 10.33
C ALA A 500 -6.30 21.15 10.99
N TYR A 501 -7.55 21.46 10.66
CA TYR A 501 -8.75 20.73 11.10
C TYR A 501 -9.09 19.63 10.10
N ILE A 502 -8.94 18.36 10.50
CA ILE A 502 -9.23 17.19 9.68
C ILE A 502 -10.64 16.70 9.97
N TYR A 503 -11.49 16.65 8.95
CA TYR A 503 -12.84 16.09 9.04
C TYR A 503 -12.80 14.63 8.61
N ASP A 504 -13.24 13.73 9.49
CA ASP A 504 -13.12 12.27 9.32
C ASP A 504 -14.41 11.59 8.84
N ASP A 505 -15.46 12.36 8.60
CA ASP A 505 -16.76 11.87 8.15
C ASP A 505 -16.69 11.14 6.80
N THR A 506 -17.67 10.28 6.55
CA THR A 506 -17.80 9.54 5.27
C THR A 506 -18.14 10.46 4.09
N LYS A 507 -18.77 11.60 4.36
CA LYS A 507 -19.13 12.66 3.39
C LYS A 507 -18.69 14.03 3.95
N PRO A 508 -18.40 15.03 3.11
CA PRO A 508 -17.91 16.35 3.57
C PRO A 508 -19.00 17.24 4.18
N THR A 509 -20.01 16.67 4.87
CA THR A 509 -21.16 17.44 5.36
C THR A 509 -20.81 18.36 6.52
N ASN A 510 -20.05 17.89 7.50
CA ASN A 510 -19.59 18.74 8.61
C ASN A 510 -18.64 19.83 8.12
N TRP A 511 -17.73 19.48 7.21
CA TRP A 511 -16.84 20.43 6.55
C TRP A 511 -17.63 21.52 5.82
N PHE A 512 -18.66 21.14 5.07
CA PHE A 512 -19.47 22.09 4.33
C PHE A 512 -20.37 22.94 5.24
N ALA A 513 -20.89 22.35 6.31
CA ALA A 513 -21.64 23.08 7.34
C ALA A 513 -20.79 24.20 7.95
N ASP A 514 -19.56 23.89 8.36
CA ASP A 514 -18.64 24.89 8.90
C ASP A 514 -18.24 25.95 7.85
N LEU A 515 -18.06 25.55 6.58
CA LEU A 515 -17.79 26.51 5.49
C LEU A 515 -18.96 27.50 5.29
N LEU A 516 -20.21 27.02 5.35
CA LEU A 516 -21.39 27.89 5.24
C LEU A 516 -21.49 28.85 6.44
N ILE A 517 -21.10 28.41 7.63
CA ILE A 517 -21.05 29.25 8.84
C ILE A 517 -19.97 30.33 8.68
N GLU A 518 -18.79 29.98 8.18
CA GLU A 518 -17.69 30.91 7.89
C GLU A 518 -18.15 32.00 6.91
N ILE A 519 -18.74 31.62 5.77
CA ILE A 519 -19.24 32.57 4.77
C ILE A 519 -20.35 33.44 5.36
N GLY A 520 -21.32 32.83 6.06
CA GLY A 520 -22.44 33.55 6.67
C GLY A 520 -22.04 34.54 7.77
N SER A 521 -20.86 34.35 8.37
CA SER A 521 -20.29 35.23 9.38
C SER A 521 -19.43 36.36 8.77
N GLY A 522 -19.35 36.47 7.45
CA GLY A 522 -18.53 37.44 6.73
C GLY A 522 -17.08 37.01 6.53
N GLY A 523 -16.75 35.74 6.74
CA GLY A 523 -15.43 35.18 6.45
C GLY A 523 -15.13 35.18 4.95
N LYS A 524 -13.83 35.16 4.60
CA LYS A 524 -13.33 35.15 3.23
C LYS A 524 -12.54 33.87 2.93
N PRO A 525 -13.22 32.73 2.75
CA PRO A 525 -12.55 31.44 2.58
C PRO A 525 -11.96 31.26 1.19
N PHE A 526 -10.75 30.69 1.15
CA PHE A 526 -10.15 30.14 -0.05
C PHE A 526 -10.41 28.63 -0.12
N VAL A 527 -11.20 28.17 -1.10
CA VAL A 527 -11.69 26.80 -1.18
C VAL A 527 -11.06 26.03 -2.34
N GLY A 528 -10.28 25.01 -2.03
CA GLY A 528 -9.72 24.05 -2.97
C GLY A 528 -10.57 22.80 -3.14
N LEU A 529 -10.95 22.48 -4.38
CA LEU A 529 -11.83 21.37 -4.75
C LEU A 529 -11.18 20.45 -5.78
N SER A 530 -11.45 19.14 -5.68
CA SER A 530 -10.88 18.15 -6.61
C SER A 530 -11.46 18.15 -8.02
N GLY A 531 -12.57 18.85 -8.29
CA GLY A 531 -13.24 18.75 -9.59
C GLY A 531 -14.07 19.98 -9.93
N GLN A 532 -14.31 20.16 -11.23
CA GLN A 532 -15.01 21.33 -11.77
C GLN A 532 -16.44 21.07 -12.25
N LYS A 533 -16.82 19.80 -12.47
CA LYS A 533 -17.99 19.45 -13.27
C LYS A 533 -19.32 19.86 -12.62
N ALA A 534 -20.24 20.40 -13.41
CA ALA A 534 -21.62 20.69 -12.98
C ALA A 534 -22.42 19.49 -12.48
N ASN A 535 -22.09 18.25 -12.90
CA ASN A 535 -22.74 17.03 -12.42
C ASN A 535 -22.10 16.44 -11.15
N SER A 536 -21.19 17.20 -10.52
CA SER A 536 -20.56 16.83 -9.26
C SER A 536 -21.14 17.68 -8.14
N LYS A 537 -21.71 17.01 -7.13
CA LYS A 537 -22.22 17.66 -5.91
C LYS A 537 -21.20 18.62 -5.27
N TRP A 538 -19.91 18.33 -5.39
CA TRP A 538 -18.82 19.10 -4.79
C TRP A 538 -17.93 19.80 -5.82
N GLY A 539 -18.42 19.95 -7.06
CA GLY A 539 -17.68 20.65 -8.12
C GLY A 539 -17.74 22.16 -7.98
N THR A 540 -16.72 22.87 -8.49
CA THR A 540 -16.67 24.35 -8.46
C THR A 540 -17.93 25.00 -9.03
N GLN A 541 -18.42 24.55 -10.19
CA GLN A 541 -19.60 25.13 -10.84
C GLN A 541 -20.87 24.99 -9.99
N HIS A 542 -21.09 23.83 -9.39
CA HIS A 542 -22.28 23.62 -8.54
C HIS A 542 -22.20 24.39 -7.23
N LEU A 543 -21.02 24.41 -6.59
CA LEU A 543 -20.84 25.15 -5.34
C LEU A 543 -20.91 26.66 -5.55
N GLU A 544 -20.41 27.19 -6.67
CA GLU A 544 -20.60 28.60 -7.06
C GLU A 544 -22.10 28.94 -7.13
N ASN A 545 -22.88 28.17 -7.88
CA ASN A 545 -24.32 28.37 -8.01
C ASN A 545 -25.03 28.32 -6.63
N LEU A 546 -24.73 27.30 -5.82
CA LEU A 546 -25.34 27.11 -4.51
C LEU A 546 -25.00 28.25 -3.53
N ILE A 547 -23.74 28.70 -3.52
CA ILE A 547 -23.26 29.77 -2.65
C ILE A 547 -23.91 31.12 -3.04
N LEU A 548 -24.00 31.43 -4.34
CA LEU A 548 -24.67 32.64 -4.83
C LEU A 548 -26.18 32.64 -4.55
N GLN A 549 -26.84 31.48 -4.62
CA GLN A 549 -28.25 31.34 -4.25
C GLN A 549 -28.49 31.58 -2.75
N ARG A 550 -27.57 31.09 -1.89
CA ARG A 550 -27.74 31.14 -0.43
C ARG A 550 -27.30 32.46 0.19
N PHE A 551 -26.32 33.13 -0.39
CA PHE A 551 -25.79 34.40 0.08
C PHE A 551 -25.80 35.44 -1.05
N PRO A 552 -26.97 36.00 -1.41
CA PRO A 552 -27.04 37.02 -2.45
C PRO A 552 -26.16 38.23 -2.09
N GLY A 553 -25.26 38.63 -3.00
CA GLY A 553 -24.42 39.82 -2.86
C GLY A 553 -22.95 39.57 -2.51
N ILE A 554 -22.54 38.33 -2.22
CA ILE A 554 -21.11 37.99 -2.11
C ILE A 554 -20.47 37.83 -3.48
N LYS A 555 -19.19 38.20 -3.60
CA LYS A 555 -18.43 37.99 -4.84
C LYS A 555 -17.68 36.67 -4.78
N VAL A 556 -18.09 35.72 -5.64
CA VAL A 556 -17.43 34.41 -5.77
C VAL A 556 -16.47 34.43 -6.96
N GLY A 557 -15.20 34.14 -6.72
CA GLY A 557 -14.19 33.95 -7.78
C GLY A 557 -13.94 32.47 -8.05
N ARG A 558 -14.24 31.99 -9.26
CA ARG A 558 -13.99 30.61 -9.68
C ARG A 558 -12.71 30.48 -10.52
N ILE A 559 -11.81 29.58 -10.11
CA ILE A 559 -10.52 29.31 -10.76
C ILE A 559 -10.39 27.81 -11.06
N ASP A 560 -10.84 27.41 -12.23
CA ASP A 560 -10.73 26.06 -12.76
C ASP A 560 -10.29 26.02 -14.24
N GLY A 561 -10.15 24.81 -14.79
CA GLY A 561 -9.61 24.62 -16.14
C GLY A 561 -10.49 25.18 -17.22
N GLU A 562 -11.77 25.42 -16.91
CA GLU A 562 -12.70 26.11 -17.79
C GLU A 562 -12.41 27.62 -17.75
N THR A 563 -12.46 28.22 -16.57
CA THR A 563 -12.34 29.69 -16.37
C THR A 563 -11.05 30.30 -16.91
N VAL A 564 -9.90 29.66 -16.69
CA VAL A 564 -8.61 30.21 -17.11
C VAL A 564 -8.41 30.21 -18.63
N ALA A 565 -9.23 29.42 -19.34
CA ALA A 565 -9.20 29.29 -20.79
C ALA A 565 -10.45 29.87 -21.47
N THR A 566 -11.41 30.44 -20.72
CA THR A 566 -12.61 31.08 -21.28
C THR A 566 -12.34 32.55 -21.57
N THR A 567 -12.33 32.95 -22.84
CA THR A 567 -12.24 34.38 -23.19
C THR A 567 -13.41 35.15 -22.60
N GLY A 568 -13.13 36.27 -21.93
CA GLY A 568 -14.15 37.12 -21.29
C GLY A 568 -14.51 36.75 -19.84
N HIS A 569 -13.86 35.74 -19.24
CA HIS A 569 -13.97 35.45 -17.82
C HIS A 569 -12.99 36.29 -16.99
N ASP A 570 -13.34 36.65 -15.76
CA ASP A 570 -12.50 37.51 -14.89
C ASP A 570 -11.11 36.92 -14.65
N PHE A 571 -11.00 35.59 -14.56
CA PHE A 571 -9.74 34.87 -14.38
C PHE A 571 -9.09 34.36 -15.70
N TYR A 572 -9.55 34.85 -16.86
CA TYR A 572 -8.95 34.52 -18.14
C TYR A 572 -7.50 34.98 -18.21
N ALA A 573 -6.59 34.09 -18.62
CA ALA A 573 -5.16 34.37 -18.82
C ALA A 573 -4.47 35.12 -17.65
N SER A 574 -4.99 35.01 -16.43
CA SER A 574 -4.51 35.80 -15.29
C SER A 574 -3.78 34.97 -14.23
N LEU A 575 -3.31 33.78 -14.59
CA LEU A 575 -2.55 32.95 -13.66
C LEU A 575 -1.19 33.57 -13.29
N ASP A 576 -0.70 34.51 -14.12
CA ASP A 576 0.58 35.18 -13.91
C ASP A 576 0.49 36.34 -12.89
N ASP A 577 -0.71 36.90 -12.65
CA ASP A 577 -0.95 37.96 -11.65
C ASP A 577 -2.39 37.83 -11.08
N LEU A 578 -2.54 36.99 -10.05
CA LEU A 578 -3.84 36.67 -9.45
C LEU A 578 -4.21 37.60 -8.29
N ASP A 579 -3.24 38.08 -7.52
CA ASP A 579 -3.47 38.77 -6.24
C ASP A 579 -4.44 39.98 -6.36
N PRO A 580 -4.34 40.86 -7.39
CA PRO A 580 -5.28 41.96 -7.55
C PRO A 580 -6.72 41.50 -7.72
N LYS A 581 -6.95 40.46 -8.53
CA LYS A 581 -8.30 39.92 -8.80
C LYS A 581 -8.85 39.16 -7.61
N LEU A 582 -7.98 38.43 -6.90
CA LEU A 582 -8.34 37.73 -5.67
C LEU A 582 -8.81 38.70 -4.58
N ALA A 583 -8.17 39.88 -4.49
CA ALA A 583 -8.52 40.89 -3.49
C ALA A 583 -9.94 41.46 -3.64
N GLU A 584 -10.55 41.36 -4.82
CA GLU A 584 -11.92 41.83 -5.10
C GLU A 584 -13.01 40.81 -4.73
N CYS A 585 -12.63 39.57 -4.44
CA CYS A 585 -13.55 38.48 -4.15
C CYS A 585 -13.77 38.32 -2.63
N ASP A 586 -14.88 37.69 -2.25
CA ASP A 586 -15.13 37.28 -0.87
C ASP A 586 -14.89 35.79 -0.69
N VAL A 587 -15.28 34.97 -1.67
CA VAL A 587 -15.09 33.51 -1.65
C VAL A 587 -14.34 33.10 -2.91
N ILE A 588 -13.31 32.27 -2.77
CA ILE A 588 -12.61 31.69 -3.93
C ILE A 588 -12.89 30.19 -4.02
N LEU A 589 -13.28 29.73 -5.20
CA LEU A 589 -13.45 28.31 -5.52
C LEU A 589 -12.44 27.89 -6.58
N ALA A 590 -11.42 27.13 -6.20
CA ALA A 590 -10.35 26.74 -7.09
C ALA A 590 -10.21 25.21 -7.25
N THR A 591 -9.71 24.77 -8.40
CA THR A 591 -9.28 23.37 -8.63
C THR A 591 -7.77 23.24 -8.74
N GLY A 592 -7.28 22.01 -8.96
CA GLY A 592 -5.86 21.72 -9.17
C GLY A 592 -5.17 22.38 -10.38
N VAL A 593 -5.85 23.29 -11.10
CA VAL A 593 -5.21 24.15 -12.11
C VAL A 593 -4.14 25.04 -11.50
N ILE A 594 -4.33 25.49 -10.27
CA ILE A 594 -3.35 26.28 -9.52
C ILE A 594 -2.52 25.44 -8.55
N GLU A 595 -2.51 24.11 -8.73
CA GLU A 595 -1.76 23.18 -7.87
C GLU A 595 -0.24 23.38 -7.96
N THR A 596 0.25 23.86 -9.11
CA THR A 596 1.68 24.08 -9.43
C THR A 596 1.86 25.42 -10.17
N GLY A 597 3.06 26.00 -10.10
CA GLY A 597 3.40 27.23 -10.85
C GLY A 597 2.77 28.54 -10.38
N VAL A 598 1.87 28.54 -9.40
CA VAL A 598 1.19 29.75 -8.89
C VAL A 598 1.56 30.03 -7.42
N SER A 599 1.79 31.30 -7.07
CA SER A 599 1.96 31.77 -5.68
C SER A 599 0.92 32.84 -5.39
N ILE A 600 0.21 32.73 -4.27
CA ILE A 600 -0.74 33.74 -3.79
C ILE A 600 -0.11 34.40 -2.56
N ASP A 601 0.35 35.63 -2.74
CA ASP A 601 1.08 36.41 -1.75
C ASP A 601 0.22 37.50 -1.10
N LEU A 602 -1.06 37.58 -1.49
CA LEU A 602 -2.10 38.43 -0.88
C LEU A 602 -2.20 38.16 0.64
N ARG A 603 -2.15 39.24 1.46
CA ARG A 603 -2.19 39.18 2.93
C ARG A 603 -3.35 39.97 3.52
N GLY A 604 -3.81 39.53 4.69
CA GLY A 604 -4.87 40.20 5.46
C GLY A 604 -6.24 40.15 4.77
N HIS A 605 -6.40 39.30 3.76
CA HIS A 605 -7.62 39.17 2.98
C HIS A 605 -8.34 37.86 3.29
N PHE A 606 -7.67 36.72 3.11
CA PHE A 606 -8.28 35.41 3.37
C PHE A 606 -8.35 35.11 4.86
N THR A 607 -9.50 34.64 5.35
CA THR A 607 -9.68 34.28 6.77
C THR A 607 -9.29 32.84 7.05
N SER A 608 -9.46 31.96 6.06
CA SER A 608 -9.30 30.52 6.22
C SER A 608 -9.08 29.81 4.88
N LYS A 609 -8.41 28.66 4.92
CA LYS A 609 -8.17 27.76 3.78
C LYS A 609 -9.06 26.53 3.94
N TRP A 610 -9.74 26.13 2.88
CA TRP A 610 -10.66 25.00 2.89
C TRP A 610 -10.32 24.04 1.77
N ILE A 611 -10.23 22.75 2.04
CA ILE A 611 -9.97 21.73 1.02
C ILE A 611 -10.97 20.60 1.13
N CYS A 612 -11.64 20.29 0.02
CA CYS A 612 -12.47 19.09 -0.13
C CYS A 612 -11.87 18.20 -1.22
N SER A 613 -11.21 17.12 -0.78
CA SER A 613 -10.54 16.18 -1.68
C SER A 613 -11.23 14.83 -1.80
N TRP A 614 -11.69 14.51 -3.01
CA TRP A 614 -12.26 13.22 -3.36
C TRP A 614 -11.21 12.23 -3.86
N GLY A 615 -9.92 12.52 -3.72
CA GLY A 615 -8.85 11.61 -4.11
C GLY A 615 -8.44 11.67 -5.59
N LEU A 616 -8.88 12.66 -6.36
CA LEU A 616 -8.46 12.88 -7.76
C LEU A 616 -7.00 13.33 -7.88
N GLN A 617 -6.51 14.03 -6.87
CA GLN A 617 -5.10 14.43 -6.75
C GLN A 617 -4.37 13.46 -5.84
N THR A 618 -3.04 13.38 -5.96
CA THR A 618 -2.23 12.67 -4.97
C THR A 618 -2.27 13.38 -3.62
N GLU A 619 -1.90 12.70 -2.54
CA GLU A 619 -1.80 13.29 -1.20
C GLU A 619 -0.78 14.45 -1.15
N SER A 620 0.29 14.37 -1.95
CA SER A 620 1.27 15.45 -2.08
C SER A 620 0.70 16.67 -2.80
N GLY A 621 -0.08 16.45 -3.86
CA GLY A 621 -0.77 17.49 -4.62
C GLY A 621 -1.75 18.29 -3.76
N VAL A 622 -2.52 17.61 -2.91
CA VAL A 622 -3.43 18.27 -1.95
C VAL A 622 -2.68 19.19 -0.99
N ARG A 623 -1.54 18.73 -0.44
CA ARG A 623 -0.71 19.57 0.43
C ARG A 623 -0.06 20.72 -0.33
N GLN A 624 0.32 20.53 -1.59
CA GLN A 624 0.84 21.62 -2.42
C GLN A 624 -0.22 22.68 -2.67
N PHE A 625 -1.46 22.24 -2.91
CA PHE A 625 -2.59 23.14 -3.11
C PHE A 625 -2.89 23.98 -1.85
N ALA A 626 -2.84 23.36 -0.67
CA ALA A 626 -3.00 24.05 0.62
C ALA A 626 -1.96 25.15 0.88
N GLU A 627 -0.79 25.03 0.27
CA GLU A 627 0.36 25.93 0.45
C GLU A 627 0.44 27.03 -0.62
N ARG A 628 -0.54 27.12 -1.52
CA ARG A 628 -0.57 28.18 -2.54
C ARG A 628 -0.87 29.54 -1.93
N VAL A 629 -1.80 29.58 -0.97
CA VAL A 629 -1.99 30.72 -0.08
C VAL A 629 -0.87 30.70 0.96
N ARG A 630 0.07 31.63 0.83
CA ARG A 630 1.29 31.71 1.66
C ARG A 630 1.03 32.25 3.07
N GLU A 631 -0.12 32.87 3.28
CA GLU A 631 -0.50 33.37 4.59
C GLU A 631 -0.79 32.21 5.57
N SER A 632 -0.29 32.34 6.79
CA SER A 632 -0.44 31.32 7.84
C SER A 632 -1.80 31.45 8.54
N ILE A 633 -2.85 31.03 7.85
CA ILE A 633 -4.25 31.04 8.30
C ILE A 633 -4.83 29.62 8.45
N PRO A 634 -5.84 29.40 9.32
CA PRO A 634 -6.39 28.07 9.59
C PRO A 634 -6.75 27.26 8.34
N LEU A 635 -6.40 25.97 8.34
CA LEU A 635 -6.70 25.03 7.25
C LEU A 635 -7.79 24.04 7.68
N HIS A 636 -8.87 23.95 6.91
CA HIS A 636 -9.97 23.01 7.11
C HIS A 636 -9.99 22.01 5.95
N ILE A 637 -9.76 20.73 6.24
CA ILE A 637 -9.63 19.71 5.21
C ILE A 637 -10.55 18.52 5.45
N TRP A 638 -11.42 18.27 4.49
CA TRP A 638 -12.04 16.97 4.31
C TRP A 638 -11.35 16.25 3.15
N ALA A 639 -10.94 15.02 3.40
CA ALA A 639 -10.46 14.11 2.36
C ALA A 639 -11.17 12.78 2.51
N ILE A 640 -11.45 12.09 1.41
CA ILE A 640 -11.95 10.72 1.47
C ILE A 640 -10.92 9.80 2.15
N ALA A 641 -11.37 8.86 2.98
CA ALA A 641 -10.46 7.96 3.70
C ALA A 641 -9.54 7.17 2.75
N ARG A 642 -10.09 6.74 1.61
CA ARG A 642 -9.43 6.01 0.53
C ARG A 642 -9.76 6.67 -0.81
N SER A 643 -8.75 7.00 -1.59
CA SER A 643 -8.96 7.61 -2.90
C SER A 643 -9.62 6.60 -3.86
N PRO A 644 -10.71 6.97 -4.55
CA PRO A 644 -11.37 6.15 -5.54
C PRO A 644 -10.64 6.17 -6.89
N VAL A 645 -9.62 7.02 -7.05
CA VAL A 645 -9.00 7.29 -8.35
C VAL A 645 -7.91 6.27 -8.57
N GLY A 646 -8.38 5.12 -9.07
CA GLY A 646 -7.69 4.34 -10.09
C GLY A 646 -6.26 3.96 -9.77
N ALA A 647 -6.05 3.30 -8.63
CA ALA A 647 -5.15 2.16 -8.47
C ALA A 647 -4.31 1.91 -9.74
N VAL A 648 -3.15 2.57 -9.84
CA VAL A 648 -2.23 2.46 -10.98
C VAL A 648 -1.95 0.99 -11.22
N ALA A 649 -2.23 0.54 -12.45
CA ALA A 649 -2.10 -0.85 -12.88
C ALA A 649 -2.72 -1.89 -11.91
N GLY A 650 -3.87 -1.58 -11.31
CA GLY A 650 -4.60 -2.51 -10.44
C GLY A 650 -4.29 -2.38 -8.94
N GLY A 651 -3.61 -1.30 -8.53
CA GLY A 651 -3.66 -0.83 -7.14
C GLY A 651 -2.68 -1.49 -6.19
N SER A 652 -1.79 -2.34 -6.69
CA SER A 652 -0.78 -2.96 -5.85
C SER A 652 0.16 -1.91 -5.27
N CYS A 653 0.40 -2.02 -3.96
CA CYS A 653 1.35 -1.22 -3.20
C CYS A 653 2.78 -1.79 -3.28
N TYR A 654 3.01 -2.80 -4.13
CA TYR A 654 4.27 -3.53 -4.24
C TYR A 654 4.88 -3.39 -5.64
N PRO A 655 6.03 -2.72 -5.80
CA PRO A 655 6.66 -2.51 -7.11
C PRO A 655 6.93 -3.79 -7.89
N SER A 656 7.35 -4.86 -7.20
CA SER A 656 7.62 -6.17 -7.79
C SER A 656 6.38 -6.81 -8.43
N VAL A 657 5.21 -6.64 -7.80
CA VAL A 657 3.94 -7.16 -8.31
C VAL A 657 3.51 -6.38 -9.55
N LEU A 658 3.62 -5.04 -9.51
CA LEU A 658 3.27 -4.19 -10.64
C LEU A 658 4.13 -4.49 -11.88
N ARG A 659 5.45 -4.64 -11.69
CA ARG A 659 6.37 -4.96 -12.78
C ARG A 659 6.07 -6.34 -13.39
N ARG A 660 5.95 -7.38 -12.55
CA ARG A 660 5.64 -8.74 -13.03
C ARG A 660 4.36 -8.78 -13.83
N LYS A 661 3.32 -8.06 -13.40
CA LYS A 661 2.04 -7.96 -14.11
C LYS A 661 2.19 -7.41 -15.52
N ILE A 662 2.95 -6.33 -15.67
CA ILE A 662 3.19 -5.70 -16.97
C ILE A 662 3.99 -6.65 -17.88
N GLU A 663 5.07 -7.22 -17.34
CA GLU A 663 5.91 -8.20 -18.05
C GLU A 663 5.09 -9.40 -18.54
N SER A 664 4.24 -9.98 -17.68
CA SER A 664 3.43 -11.15 -18.05
C SER A 664 2.32 -10.84 -19.05
N THR A 665 1.68 -9.66 -18.93
CA THR A 665 0.66 -9.19 -19.89
C THR A 665 1.25 -9.07 -21.29
N VAL A 666 2.42 -8.44 -21.42
CA VAL A 666 3.10 -8.27 -22.71
C VAL A 666 3.64 -9.60 -23.23
N ALA A 667 4.24 -10.43 -22.37
CA ALA A 667 4.75 -11.74 -22.77
C ALA A 667 3.66 -12.65 -23.33
N ARG A 668 2.49 -12.68 -22.70
CA ARG A 668 1.34 -13.46 -23.16
C ARG A 668 0.82 -12.95 -24.51
N ALA A 669 0.72 -11.63 -24.67
CA ALA A 669 0.26 -11.05 -25.92
C ALA A 669 1.25 -11.31 -27.07
N LYS A 670 2.57 -11.30 -26.80
CA LYS A 670 3.61 -11.73 -27.75
C LYS A 670 3.42 -13.20 -28.15
N GLU A 671 3.19 -14.08 -27.17
CA GLU A 671 2.97 -15.50 -27.43
C GLU A 671 1.75 -15.75 -28.32
N ASN A 672 0.65 -15.03 -28.08
CA ASN A 672 -0.55 -15.09 -28.93
C ASN A 672 -0.25 -14.63 -30.36
N ALA A 673 0.47 -13.52 -30.53
CA ALA A 673 0.84 -13.01 -31.84
C ALA A 673 1.73 -13.99 -32.63
N LEU A 674 2.63 -14.71 -31.96
CA LEU A 674 3.49 -15.72 -32.59
C LEU A 674 2.76 -16.99 -33.03
N LYS A 675 1.60 -17.29 -32.42
CA LYS A 675 0.80 -18.49 -32.75
C LYS A 675 -0.12 -18.29 -33.95
N ALA A 676 -0.42 -17.04 -34.33
CA ALA A 676 -1.24 -16.74 -35.49
C ALA A 676 -0.51 -17.14 -36.79
N ARG A 677 -1.09 -18.08 -37.55
CA ARG A 677 -0.47 -18.71 -38.75
C ARG A 677 -0.87 -18.05 -40.08
N ASP A 678 -1.58 -16.92 -40.05
CA ASP A 678 -2.02 -16.27 -41.28
C ASP A 678 -0.87 -15.50 -41.98
N SER A 679 -0.90 -15.44 -43.31
CA SER A 679 0.18 -14.92 -44.15
C SER A 679 0.47 -13.42 -43.95
N ALA A 680 -0.47 -12.66 -43.38
CA ALA A 680 -0.25 -11.27 -42.95
C ALA A 680 0.56 -11.16 -41.63
N ASP A 681 0.52 -12.19 -40.79
CA ASP A 681 1.22 -12.26 -39.49
C ASP A 681 2.58 -12.99 -39.58
N ALA A 682 2.90 -13.64 -40.71
CA ALA A 682 4.21 -14.28 -40.91
C ALA A 682 5.38 -13.28 -40.91
N ALA A 683 5.17 -12.06 -41.44
CA ALA A 683 6.14 -10.97 -41.38
C ALA A 683 6.33 -10.44 -39.94
N LEU A 684 5.23 -10.36 -39.17
CA LEU A 684 5.23 -10.02 -37.75
C LEU A 684 5.94 -11.10 -36.92
N ALA A 685 5.69 -12.39 -37.18
CA ALA A 685 6.37 -13.50 -36.52
C ALA A 685 7.89 -13.48 -36.79
N LEU A 686 8.30 -13.18 -38.02
CA LEU A 686 9.71 -13.02 -38.37
C LEU A 686 10.34 -11.77 -37.73
N GLN A 687 9.61 -10.65 -37.62
CA GLN A 687 10.05 -9.46 -36.89
C GLN A 687 10.17 -9.72 -35.37
N LEU A 688 9.21 -10.44 -34.77
CA LEU A 688 9.21 -10.80 -33.34
C LEU A 688 10.25 -11.87 -32.99
N GLN A 689 10.65 -12.69 -33.96
CA GLN A 689 11.77 -13.65 -33.85
C GLN A 689 13.14 -12.98 -34.03
N LYS A 690 13.24 -11.93 -34.86
CA LYS A 690 14.47 -11.12 -35.03
C LYS A 690 14.66 -10.08 -33.93
N ALA A 691 13.58 -9.65 -33.29
CA ALA A 691 13.62 -8.91 -32.04
C ALA A 691 14.01 -9.89 -30.92
N ASP A 692 15.32 -10.14 -30.80
CA ASP A 692 15.92 -10.96 -29.73
C ASP A 692 15.49 -10.50 -28.33
N ASP A 693 14.96 -9.29 -28.21
CA ASP A 693 14.23 -8.89 -27.04
C ASP A 693 13.04 -8.00 -27.42
N LEU A 694 11.85 -8.38 -26.96
CA LEU A 694 10.77 -7.41 -26.77
C LEU A 694 11.02 -6.62 -25.48
N SER A 695 12.21 -6.77 -24.84
CA SER A 695 12.92 -5.62 -24.30
C SER A 695 13.23 -4.66 -25.45
N THR A 696 12.18 -3.96 -25.83
CA THR A 696 12.16 -2.61 -26.35
C THR A 696 13.43 -1.83 -25.97
N ARG A 697 13.76 -0.79 -26.73
CA ARG A 697 14.75 0.23 -26.36
C ARG A 697 14.49 0.93 -24.99
N GLU A 698 13.61 0.40 -24.16
CA GLU A 698 13.44 0.77 -22.77
C GLU A 698 14.66 0.44 -21.92
N LEU A 699 15.10 1.44 -21.18
CA LEU A 699 15.95 1.25 -20.04
C LEU A 699 15.14 0.53 -18.93
N PRO A 700 15.56 -0.65 -18.44
CA PRO A 700 14.90 -1.36 -17.34
C PRO A 700 14.74 -0.52 -16.06
N SER A 701 15.53 0.55 -15.93
CA SER A 701 15.42 1.57 -14.89
C SER A 701 14.08 2.32 -14.94
N SER A 702 13.55 2.64 -16.12
CA SER A 702 12.28 3.38 -16.29
C SER A 702 11.07 2.58 -15.80
N THR A 703 10.97 1.30 -16.17
CA THR A 703 9.91 0.41 -15.68
C THR A 703 10.03 0.17 -14.17
N ARG A 704 11.25 0.07 -13.66
CA ARG A 704 11.52 -0.04 -12.22
C ARG A 704 11.09 1.22 -11.47
N ALA A 705 11.50 2.40 -11.94
CA ALA A 705 11.11 3.69 -11.36
C ALA A 705 9.59 3.87 -11.40
N TRP A 706 8.97 3.61 -12.54
CA TRP A 706 7.51 3.65 -12.70
C TRP A 706 6.81 2.76 -11.67
N SER A 707 7.29 1.52 -11.47
CA SER A 707 6.68 0.59 -10.52
C SER A 707 6.80 1.07 -9.06
N ARG A 708 7.88 1.79 -8.72
CA ARG A 708 8.07 2.40 -7.40
C ARG A 708 7.15 3.60 -7.19
N PHE A 709 7.07 4.51 -8.16
CA PHE A 709 6.12 5.62 -8.12
C PHE A 709 4.66 5.13 -8.04
N ALA A 710 4.29 4.18 -8.89
CA ALA A 710 2.95 3.60 -8.93
C ALA A 710 2.57 2.94 -7.60
N ALA A 711 3.48 2.16 -7.00
CA ALA A 711 3.26 1.54 -5.70
C ALA A 711 3.04 2.59 -4.58
N ARG A 712 3.86 3.64 -4.56
CA ARG A 712 3.75 4.74 -3.61
C ARG A 712 2.42 5.47 -3.74
N ILE A 713 2.05 5.84 -4.97
CA ILE A 713 0.78 6.51 -5.27
C ILE A 713 -0.41 5.63 -4.88
N ASN A 714 -0.36 4.32 -5.17
CA ASN A 714 -1.42 3.38 -4.82
C ASN A 714 -1.66 3.30 -3.32
N ALA A 715 -0.57 3.33 -2.56
CA ALA A 715 -0.64 3.16 -1.14
C ALA A 715 -0.94 4.50 -0.43
N GLY A 716 -0.50 5.64 -0.98
CA GLY A 716 -1.03 6.97 -0.66
C GLY A 716 -2.53 7.03 -0.90
N ALA A 717 -3.03 6.53 -2.03
CA ALA A 717 -4.45 6.40 -2.33
C ALA A 717 -5.20 5.45 -1.35
N LYS A 718 -4.57 4.34 -0.93
CA LYS A 718 -5.15 3.39 0.04
C LYS A 718 -5.38 4.03 1.40
N TYR A 719 -4.45 4.87 1.85
CA TYR A 719 -4.50 5.57 3.15
C TYR A 719 -4.57 7.09 2.96
N TYR A 720 -5.44 7.55 2.07
CA TYR A 720 -5.40 8.92 1.53
C TYR A 720 -5.48 10.02 2.57
N ARG A 721 -6.56 10.03 3.37
CA ARG A 721 -6.73 11.02 4.45
C ARG A 721 -5.58 10.97 5.48
N ARG A 722 -5.18 9.76 5.89
CA ARG A 722 -4.08 9.57 6.86
C ARG A 722 -2.76 10.10 6.31
N SER A 723 -2.48 9.85 5.03
CA SER A 723 -1.25 10.30 4.36
C SER A 723 -1.19 11.81 4.22
N ILE A 724 -2.33 12.46 3.95
CA ILE A 724 -2.45 13.93 3.94
C ILE A 724 -2.18 14.50 5.34
N ALA A 725 -2.86 13.99 6.38
CA ALA A 725 -2.68 14.47 7.75
C ALA A 725 -1.22 14.31 8.23
N ALA A 726 -0.62 13.14 7.98
CA ALA A 726 0.79 12.88 8.31
C ALA A 726 1.76 13.77 7.51
N GLY A 727 1.42 14.12 6.26
CA GLY A 727 2.20 15.07 5.47
C GLY A 727 2.07 16.50 5.97
N LEU A 728 0.87 16.97 6.32
CA LEU A 728 0.66 18.30 6.91
C LEU A 728 1.39 18.45 8.25
N GLN A 729 1.38 17.41 9.08
CA GLN A 729 2.13 17.41 10.34
C GLN A 729 3.65 17.53 10.12
N ARG A 730 4.17 16.88 9.07
CA ARG A 730 5.58 17.03 8.64
C ARG A 730 5.86 18.44 8.12
N ASP A 731 4.91 19.02 7.39
CA ASP A 731 4.97 20.39 6.87
C ASP A 731 4.83 21.46 7.99
N GLY A 732 4.57 21.06 9.24
CA GLY A 732 4.57 21.94 10.43
C GLY A 732 3.20 22.29 11.00
N TYR A 733 2.12 21.72 10.46
CA TYR A 733 0.77 21.95 10.97
C TYR A 733 0.52 21.24 12.30
N THR A 734 -0.23 21.92 13.18
CA THR A 734 -0.87 21.27 14.33
C THR A 734 -2.17 20.63 13.86
N ILE A 735 -2.27 19.32 13.93
CA ILE A 735 -3.46 18.58 13.50
C ILE A 735 -4.51 18.59 14.62
N ARG A 736 -5.76 18.96 14.28
CA ARG A 736 -6.94 18.86 15.15
C ARG A 736 -8.09 18.20 14.41
N SER A 737 -9.04 17.64 15.14
CA SER A 737 -10.29 17.15 14.55
C SER A 737 -11.20 18.33 14.18
N GLY A 738 -11.90 18.22 13.05
CA GLY A 738 -12.97 19.14 12.67
C GLY A 738 -14.21 19.00 13.56
N SER A 739 -15.13 19.97 13.46
CA SER A 739 -16.38 19.97 14.21
C SER A 739 -17.28 18.80 13.81
N ARG A 740 -18.11 18.32 14.75
CA ARG A 740 -19.22 17.39 14.47
C ARG A 740 -20.56 18.08 14.73
N HIS A 741 -21.44 18.06 13.74
CA HIS A 741 -22.80 18.57 13.83
C HIS A 741 -23.82 17.43 14.02
N PRO A 742 -25.03 17.73 14.52
CA PRO A 742 -26.10 16.74 14.60
C PRO A 742 -26.42 16.11 13.24
N GLU A 743 -26.73 14.81 13.22
CA GLU A 743 -26.97 14.04 12.00
C GLU A 743 -28.10 14.64 11.14
N ALA A 744 -29.17 15.15 11.76
CA ALA A 744 -30.26 15.82 11.07
C ALA A 744 -29.82 17.06 10.29
N VAL A 745 -28.82 17.81 10.78
CA VAL A 745 -28.26 18.96 10.06
C VAL A 745 -27.49 18.48 8.83
N CYS A 746 -26.66 17.44 8.99
CA CYS A 746 -25.90 16.86 7.89
C CYS A 746 -26.81 16.25 6.81
N ALA A 747 -27.90 15.59 7.21
CA ALA A 747 -28.89 15.01 6.31
C ALA A 747 -29.57 16.09 5.45
N ARG A 748 -30.06 17.16 6.09
CA ARG A 748 -30.69 18.29 5.39
C ARG A 748 -29.73 18.97 4.41
N ILE A 749 -28.47 19.19 4.79
CA ILE A 749 -27.46 19.71 3.86
C ILE A 749 -27.31 18.82 2.63
N LEU A 750 -27.32 17.49 2.80
CA LEU A 750 -27.20 16.56 1.67
C LEU A 750 -28.42 16.58 0.75
N GLU A 751 -29.62 16.74 1.31
CA GLU A 751 -30.88 16.90 0.57
C GLU A 751 -30.85 18.19 -0.25
N ASP A 752 -30.62 19.34 0.40
CA ASP A 752 -30.50 20.65 -0.25
C ASP A 752 -29.49 20.63 -1.42
N MET A 753 -28.34 19.99 -1.20
CA MET A 753 -27.30 19.83 -2.23
C MET A 753 -27.67 18.85 -3.35
N THR A 754 -28.58 17.91 -3.11
CA THR A 754 -29.07 17.00 -4.17
C THR A 754 -30.04 17.74 -5.06
N ASP A 755 -31.00 18.43 -4.47
CA ASP A 755 -32.05 19.14 -5.19
C ASP A 755 -31.46 20.27 -6.05
N SER A 756 -30.53 21.05 -5.49
CA SER A 756 -29.82 22.10 -6.22
C SER A 756 -28.99 21.54 -7.39
N LEU A 757 -28.35 20.38 -7.20
CA LEU A 757 -27.54 19.74 -8.25
C LEU A 757 -28.42 19.24 -9.40
N GLU A 758 -29.55 18.61 -9.12
CA GLU A 758 -30.45 18.08 -10.14
C GLU A 758 -31.05 19.21 -11.00
N ALA A 759 -31.44 20.32 -10.37
CA ALA A 759 -31.89 21.52 -11.08
C ALA A 759 -30.78 22.10 -11.98
N PHE A 760 -29.59 22.31 -11.43
CA PHE A 760 -28.46 22.89 -12.16
C PHE A 760 -27.96 22.00 -13.31
N GLU A 761 -27.88 20.68 -13.08
CA GLU A 761 -27.47 19.74 -14.13
C GLU A 761 -28.48 19.72 -15.29
N THR A 762 -29.79 19.80 -14.99
CA THR A 762 -30.83 19.86 -16.00
C THR A 762 -30.66 21.08 -16.90
N GLU A 763 -30.48 22.26 -16.31
CA GLU A 763 -30.26 23.51 -17.03
C GLU A 763 -29.02 23.45 -17.94
N VAL A 764 -27.89 22.97 -17.42
CA VAL A 764 -26.65 22.86 -18.20
C VAL A 764 -26.80 21.88 -19.37
N ASN A 765 -27.48 20.75 -19.14
CA ASN A 765 -27.70 19.76 -20.20
C ASN A 765 -28.64 20.30 -21.29
N GLU A 766 -29.64 21.11 -20.93
CA GLU A 766 -30.54 21.76 -21.90
C GLU A 766 -29.81 22.80 -22.75
N ARG A 767 -28.97 23.64 -22.12
CA ARG A 767 -28.08 24.58 -22.84
C ARG A 767 -27.18 23.89 -23.86
N ILE A 768 -26.53 22.78 -23.48
CA ILE A 768 -25.68 22.01 -24.40
C ILE A 768 -26.47 21.53 -25.62
N VAL A 769 -27.69 21.02 -25.41
CA VAL A 769 -28.56 20.55 -26.50
C VAL A 769 -28.98 21.72 -27.38
N GLU A 770 -29.37 22.85 -26.79
CA GLU A 770 -29.76 24.07 -27.51
C GLU A 770 -28.61 24.61 -28.38
N LYS A 771 -27.41 24.78 -27.81
CA LYS A 771 -26.23 25.27 -28.54
C LYS A 771 -25.75 24.31 -29.61
N ALA A 772 -25.94 23.00 -29.42
CA ALA A 772 -25.57 21.97 -30.37
C ALA A 772 -26.66 21.62 -31.40
N ALA A 773 -27.79 22.35 -31.41
CA ALA A 773 -28.91 22.09 -32.31
C ALA A 773 -28.49 22.15 -33.79
N ALA A 774 -27.67 23.14 -34.15
CA ALA A 774 -27.07 23.25 -35.48
C ALA A 774 -25.84 22.33 -35.63
N ARG A 775 -25.75 21.61 -36.75
CA ARG A 775 -24.59 20.77 -37.07
C ARG A 775 -23.39 21.65 -37.43
N MET A 776 -22.23 21.27 -36.91
CA MET A 776 -20.95 21.88 -37.25
C MET A 776 -20.35 21.14 -38.46
N ASP A 777 -19.85 21.87 -39.46
CA ASP A 777 -19.09 21.25 -40.55
C ASP A 777 -17.68 20.82 -40.09
N ASP A 778 -16.97 20.05 -40.91
CA ASP A 778 -15.65 19.52 -40.54
C ASP A 778 -14.58 20.61 -40.39
N GLY A 779 -14.63 21.66 -41.21
CA GLY A 779 -13.66 22.76 -41.14
C GLY A 779 -13.88 23.65 -39.92
N GLU A 780 -15.14 23.90 -39.56
CA GLU A 780 -15.53 24.59 -38.33
C GLU A 780 -15.18 23.76 -37.09
N PHE A 781 -15.44 22.45 -37.12
CA PHE A 781 -15.06 21.54 -36.04
C PHE A 781 -13.57 21.54 -35.81
N GLU A 782 -12.76 21.35 -36.86
CA GLU A 782 -11.31 21.37 -36.71
C GLU A 782 -10.78 22.70 -36.19
N ARG A 783 -11.35 23.82 -36.67
CA ARG A 783 -10.95 25.16 -36.21
C ARG A 783 -11.25 25.35 -34.73
N LEU A 784 -12.44 24.95 -34.28
CA LEU A 784 -12.88 25.13 -32.90
C LEU A 784 -12.22 24.12 -31.94
N ASP A 785 -11.99 22.89 -32.39
CA ASP A 785 -11.30 21.84 -31.63
C ASP A 785 -9.81 22.16 -31.42
N LYS A 786 -9.20 22.89 -32.37
CA LYS A 786 -7.81 23.40 -32.29
C LYS A 786 -7.70 24.80 -31.66
N ALA A 787 -8.81 25.49 -31.41
CA ALA A 787 -8.80 26.85 -30.86
C ALA A 787 -8.26 26.85 -29.43
N ARG A 788 -7.27 27.71 -29.17
CA ARG A 788 -6.72 27.92 -27.82
C ARG A 788 -7.64 28.78 -26.95
N GLU A 789 -8.35 29.71 -27.57
CA GLU A 789 -9.27 30.65 -26.93
C GLU A 789 -10.70 30.32 -27.36
N MET A 790 -11.63 30.20 -26.41
CA MET A 790 -13.03 29.90 -26.71
C MET A 790 -13.99 30.46 -25.66
N THR A 791 -15.19 30.83 -26.10
CA THR A 791 -16.27 31.25 -25.19
C THR A 791 -16.98 30.04 -24.57
N SER A 792 -17.81 30.26 -23.55
CA SER A 792 -18.65 29.19 -22.97
C SER A 792 -19.62 28.59 -23.98
N GLY A 793 -20.20 29.41 -24.86
CA GLY A 793 -21.11 28.94 -25.92
C GLY A 793 -20.40 28.05 -26.95
N ASP A 794 -19.17 28.40 -27.30
CA ASP A 794 -18.34 27.59 -28.21
C ASP A 794 -18.03 26.21 -27.63
N ARG A 795 -17.76 26.14 -26.31
CA ARG A 795 -17.52 24.87 -25.60
C ARG A 795 -18.73 23.95 -25.62
N GLU A 796 -19.90 24.50 -25.32
CA GLU A 796 -21.15 23.74 -25.32
C GLU A 796 -21.43 23.17 -26.72
N ARG A 797 -21.23 24.00 -27.75
CA ARG A 797 -21.40 23.61 -29.15
C ARG A 797 -20.39 22.54 -29.57
N LEU A 798 -19.10 22.70 -29.22
CA LEU A 798 -18.05 21.72 -29.50
C LEU A 798 -18.31 20.40 -28.77
N TYR A 799 -18.71 20.44 -27.50
CA TYR A 799 -19.02 19.24 -26.73
C TYR A 799 -20.21 18.48 -27.33
N GLY A 800 -21.28 19.17 -27.70
CA GLY A 800 -22.41 18.56 -28.39
C GLY A 800 -22.03 17.94 -29.74
N GLU A 801 -21.20 18.62 -30.54
CA GLU A 801 -20.70 18.05 -31.80
C GLU A 801 -19.80 16.82 -31.56
N ARG A 802 -18.96 16.81 -30.52
CA ARG A 802 -18.18 15.63 -30.12
C ARG A 802 -19.10 14.45 -29.75
N LEU A 803 -20.20 14.69 -29.04
CA LEU A 803 -21.21 13.65 -28.77
C LEU A 803 -21.82 13.13 -30.07
N ARG A 804 -22.21 14.03 -30.98
CA ARG A 804 -22.80 13.67 -32.27
C ARG A 804 -21.87 12.77 -33.08
N ARG A 805 -20.59 13.11 -33.17
CA ARG A 805 -19.57 12.32 -33.88
C ARG A 805 -19.26 10.99 -33.18
N ARG A 806 -19.17 10.99 -31.85
CA ARG A 806 -18.86 9.79 -31.05
C ARG A 806 -19.96 8.74 -31.10
N TYR A 807 -21.22 9.16 -31.06
CA TYR A 807 -22.38 8.26 -30.97
C TYR A 807 -23.14 8.11 -32.29
N GLY A 808 -22.88 8.95 -33.30
CA GLY A 808 -23.56 8.93 -34.59
C GLY A 808 -25.01 9.42 -34.55
N ILE A 809 -25.46 10.04 -33.45
CA ILE A 809 -26.83 10.53 -33.23
C ILE A 809 -26.83 11.96 -32.71
N ALA A 810 -27.92 12.70 -32.92
CA ALA A 810 -28.03 14.06 -32.38
C ALA A 810 -27.95 14.08 -30.84
N PRO A 811 -27.31 15.09 -30.23
CA PRO A 811 -27.28 15.22 -28.77
C PRO A 811 -28.69 15.36 -28.20
N THR A 812 -29.02 14.56 -27.20
CA THR A 812 -30.25 14.67 -26.40
C THR A 812 -29.90 14.91 -24.94
N ARG A 813 -30.84 15.43 -24.15
CA ARG A 813 -30.63 15.65 -22.71
C ARG A 813 -30.17 14.36 -22.00
N GLU A 814 -30.78 13.23 -22.34
CA GLU A 814 -30.41 11.91 -21.78
C GLU A 814 -29.02 11.46 -22.23
N LEU A 815 -28.64 11.67 -23.49
CA LEU A 815 -27.31 11.31 -23.98
C LEU A 815 -26.22 12.14 -23.27
N VAL A 816 -26.44 13.44 -23.11
CA VAL A 816 -25.53 14.33 -22.37
C VAL A 816 -25.40 13.85 -20.92
N TYR A 817 -26.53 13.58 -20.25
CA TYR A 817 -26.58 13.08 -18.87
C TYR A 817 -25.79 11.78 -18.68
N ARG A 818 -25.91 10.83 -19.62
CA ARG A 818 -25.20 9.55 -19.60
C ARG A 818 -23.71 9.70 -19.93
N ASP A 819 -23.35 10.45 -20.97
CA ASP A 819 -21.94 10.61 -21.38
C ASP A 819 -21.10 11.26 -20.26
N ARG A 820 -21.65 12.28 -19.58
CA ARG A 820 -21.00 12.91 -18.42
C ARG A 820 -20.74 11.95 -17.25
N ARG A 821 -21.38 10.77 -17.25
CA ARG A 821 -21.20 9.66 -16.30
C ARG A 821 -20.40 8.48 -16.86
N GLY A 822 -19.72 8.65 -18.00
CA GLY A 822 -18.77 7.66 -18.55
C GLY A 822 -19.40 6.61 -19.48
N TYR A 823 -20.57 6.89 -20.05
CA TYR A 823 -21.33 5.94 -20.86
C TYR A 823 -20.57 5.41 -22.10
N HIS A 824 -19.71 6.22 -22.73
CA HIS A 824 -18.93 5.78 -23.89
C HIS A 824 -18.03 4.58 -23.57
N SER A 825 -17.37 4.59 -22.42
CA SER A 825 -16.48 3.51 -22.01
C SER A 825 -17.25 2.24 -21.71
N GLU A 826 -18.44 2.37 -21.11
CA GLU A 826 -19.36 1.24 -20.86
C GLU A 826 -19.76 0.57 -22.17
N ILE A 827 -20.16 1.36 -23.17
CA ILE A 827 -20.52 0.85 -24.50
C ILE A 827 -19.30 0.27 -25.22
N SER A 828 -18.13 0.90 -25.11
CA SER A 828 -16.90 0.42 -25.74
C SER A 828 -16.50 -0.96 -25.20
N LEU A 829 -16.52 -1.14 -23.88
CA LEU A 829 -16.24 -2.43 -23.27
C LEU A 829 -17.30 -3.47 -23.65
N HIS A 830 -18.57 -3.08 -23.65
CA HIS A 830 -19.66 -3.94 -24.11
C HIS A 830 -19.46 -4.38 -25.57
N TYR A 831 -19.02 -3.49 -26.46
CA TYR A 831 -18.69 -3.82 -27.84
C TYR A 831 -17.57 -4.86 -27.91
N TRP A 832 -16.45 -4.65 -27.22
CA TRP A 832 -15.33 -5.61 -27.20
C TRP A 832 -15.70 -6.99 -26.65
N LEU A 833 -16.67 -7.05 -25.72
CA LEU A 833 -17.19 -8.31 -25.16
C LEU A 833 -18.23 -9.01 -26.05
N THR A 834 -18.79 -8.31 -27.04
CA THR A 834 -19.91 -8.81 -27.83
C THR A 834 -19.60 -8.72 -29.32
N LYS A 835 -20.11 -7.70 -30.01
CA LYS A 835 -20.01 -7.52 -31.46
C LYS A 835 -18.57 -7.36 -31.96
N GLY A 836 -17.69 -6.85 -31.11
CA GLY A 836 -16.29 -6.55 -31.44
C GLY A 836 -15.28 -7.60 -31.02
N ARG A 837 -15.73 -8.74 -30.48
CA ARG A 837 -14.84 -9.75 -29.88
C ARG A 837 -13.81 -10.33 -30.84
N GLU A 838 -14.19 -10.54 -32.10
CA GLU A 838 -13.31 -11.03 -33.16
C GLU A 838 -12.16 -10.07 -33.48
N PHE A 839 -12.31 -8.78 -33.18
CA PHE A 839 -11.30 -7.76 -33.46
C PHE A 839 -10.29 -7.56 -32.33
N VAL A 840 -10.47 -8.20 -31.17
CA VAL A 840 -9.62 -8.01 -29.98
C VAL A 840 -8.19 -8.49 -30.22
N GLU A 841 -8.01 -9.72 -30.70
CA GLU A 841 -6.68 -10.28 -30.98
C GLU A 841 -5.97 -9.53 -32.13
N PRO A 842 -6.62 -9.27 -33.29
CA PRO A 842 -6.03 -8.44 -34.34
C PRO A 842 -5.63 -7.03 -33.86
N PHE A 843 -6.41 -6.42 -32.96
CA PHE A 843 -6.07 -5.13 -32.38
C PHE A 843 -4.79 -5.20 -31.55
N ASP A 844 -4.66 -6.20 -30.66
CA ASP A 844 -3.48 -6.41 -29.84
C ASP A 844 -2.24 -6.76 -30.69
N HIS A 845 -2.39 -7.59 -31.73
CA HIS A 845 -1.30 -7.92 -32.67
C HIS A 845 -0.75 -6.65 -33.34
N ARG A 846 -1.61 -5.76 -33.84
CA ARG A 846 -1.18 -4.48 -34.43
C ARG A 846 -0.44 -3.58 -33.43
N LYS A 847 -0.86 -3.58 -32.16
CA LYS A 847 -0.18 -2.81 -31.10
C LYS A 847 1.23 -3.35 -30.83
N ILE A 848 1.36 -4.68 -30.77
CA ILE A 848 2.65 -5.36 -30.57
C ILE A 848 3.57 -5.17 -31.77
N ALA A 849 3.05 -5.28 -32.99
CA ALA A 849 3.79 -5.02 -34.22
C ALA A 849 4.41 -3.61 -34.21
N LYS A 850 3.58 -2.61 -33.92
CA LYS A 850 4.03 -1.21 -33.83
C LYS A 850 5.06 -1.01 -32.71
N ALA A 851 4.89 -1.68 -31.57
CA ALA A 851 5.85 -1.64 -30.48
C ALA A 851 7.20 -2.28 -30.82
N ALA A 852 7.20 -3.37 -31.61
CA ALA A 852 8.41 -4.02 -32.08
C ALA A 852 9.17 -3.18 -33.12
N GLU A 853 8.44 -2.43 -33.96
CA GLU A 853 9.03 -1.57 -35.00
C GLU A 853 9.61 -0.26 -34.43
N PHE A 854 8.85 0.43 -33.57
CA PHE A 854 9.20 1.79 -33.10
C PHE A 854 9.66 1.85 -31.63
N GLY A 855 9.67 0.73 -30.92
CA GLY A 855 9.82 0.70 -29.46
C GLY A 855 8.52 1.09 -28.74
N ALA A 856 8.38 0.65 -27.49
CA ALA A 856 7.25 1.03 -26.64
C ALA A 856 7.65 1.05 -25.17
N PHE A 857 6.96 1.90 -24.39
CA PHE A 857 7.01 1.80 -22.95
C PHE A 857 6.11 0.62 -22.50
N THR A 858 6.64 -0.40 -21.84
CA THR A 858 5.96 -1.67 -21.56
C THR A 858 4.70 -1.45 -20.71
N ALA A 859 4.72 -0.48 -19.78
CA ALA A 859 3.52 -0.13 -19.01
C ALA A 859 2.41 0.46 -19.89
N ASP A 860 2.75 1.31 -20.87
CA ASP A 860 1.79 1.89 -21.81
C ASP A 860 1.26 0.82 -22.78
N LEU A 861 2.15 -0.07 -23.25
CA LEU A 861 1.77 -1.19 -24.10
C LEU A 861 0.78 -2.09 -23.36
N ALA A 862 1.12 -2.57 -22.17
CA ALA A 862 0.27 -3.42 -21.34
C ALA A 862 -1.11 -2.79 -21.07
N ALA A 863 -1.16 -1.49 -20.78
CA ALA A 863 -2.40 -0.76 -20.55
C ALA A 863 -3.26 -0.59 -21.82
N SER A 864 -2.66 -0.66 -23.01
CA SER A 864 -3.35 -0.51 -24.28
C SER A 864 -4.00 -1.79 -24.80
N LEU A 865 -3.49 -2.96 -24.37
CA LEU A 865 -3.95 -4.28 -24.80
C LEU A 865 -5.35 -4.60 -24.26
N LYS A 866 -6.14 -5.36 -25.02
CA LYS A 866 -7.55 -5.66 -24.73
C LYS A 866 -7.81 -7.12 -24.43
N ALA A 867 -7.02 -8.05 -24.96
CA ALA A 867 -7.25 -9.49 -24.82
C ALA A 867 -7.35 -9.90 -23.34
N HIS A 868 -6.38 -9.51 -22.52
CA HIS A 868 -6.38 -9.85 -21.09
C HIS A 868 -7.60 -9.32 -20.32
N GLN A 869 -8.18 -8.19 -20.73
CA GLN A 869 -9.38 -7.62 -20.10
C GLN A 869 -10.64 -8.37 -20.50
N VAL A 870 -10.76 -8.65 -21.80
CA VAL A 870 -11.90 -9.33 -22.40
C VAL A 870 -11.96 -10.78 -21.93
N GLU A 871 -10.85 -11.52 -22.05
CA GLU A 871 -10.76 -12.92 -21.63
C GLU A 871 -11.08 -13.09 -20.14
N ALA A 872 -10.63 -12.16 -19.28
CA ALA A 872 -10.95 -12.23 -17.85
C ALA A 872 -12.45 -12.04 -17.59
N LEU A 873 -13.13 -11.17 -18.35
CA LEU A 873 -14.58 -10.95 -18.25
C LEU A 873 -15.39 -12.11 -18.84
N GLU A 874 -14.93 -12.69 -19.95
CA GLU A 874 -15.52 -13.90 -20.54
C GLU A 874 -15.42 -15.07 -19.56
N TRP A 875 -14.25 -15.27 -18.97
CA TRP A 875 -14.03 -16.30 -17.98
C TRP A 875 -14.94 -16.12 -16.76
N LEU A 876 -15.20 -14.87 -16.34
CA LEU A 876 -16.15 -14.57 -15.26
C LEU A 876 -17.62 -14.81 -15.65
N GLY A 877 -17.95 -15.02 -16.93
CA GLY A 877 -19.34 -15.20 -17.38
C GLY A 877 -20.12 -13.90 -17.55
N VAL A 878 -19.40 -12.79 -17.74
CA VAL A 878 -20.00 -11.47 -17.88
C VAL A 878 -20.81 -11.30 -19.18
N PRO A 879 -20.40 -11.84 -20.34
CA PRO A 879 -21.23 -11.79 -21.54
C PRO A 879 -22.59 -12.46 -21.37
N GLU A 880 -22.68 -13.58 -20.65
CA GLU A 880 -23.93 -14.28 -20.36
C GLU A 880 -24.87 -13.42 -19.50
N LEU A 881 -24.32 -12.78 -18.46
CA LEU A 881 -25.06 -11.85 -17.61
C LEU A 881 -25.61 -10.65 -18.41
N LEU A 882 -24.80 -10.10 -19.32
CA LEU A 882 -25.24 -8.99 -20.18
C LEU A 882 -26.36 -9.42 -21.13
N ARG A 883 -26.29 -10.62 -21.73
CA ARG A 883 -27.36 -11.16 -22.58
C ARG A 883 -28.67 -11.35 -21.81
N ALA A 884 -28.59 -11.87 -20.58
CA ALA A 884 -29.77 -12.03 -19.73
C ALA A 884 -30.34 -10.70 -19.20
N ALA A 885 -29.48 -9.70 -18.94
CA ALA A 885 -29.91 -8.35 -18.55
C ALA A 885 -30.65 -7.60 -19.68
N ILE A 886 -30.26 -7.81 -20.94
CA ILE A 886 -30.91 -7.20 -22.11
C ILE A 886 -32.35 -7.69 -22.29
N ALA A 887 -32.71 -8.85 -21.72
CA ALA A 887 -34.09 -9.35 -21.67
C ALA A 887 -34.94 -8.73 -20.55
N ASP A 888 -34.54 -7.57 -19.99
CA ASP A 888 -35.17 -6.86 -18.86
C ASP A 888 -35.31 -7.69 -17.57
N ARG A 889 -34.53 -8.78 -17.45
CA ARG A 889 -34.50 -9.60 -16.25
C ARG A 889 -33.81 -8.84 -15.10
N VAL A 890 -34.50 -8.73 -13.98
CA VAL A 890 -33.93 -8.22 -12.73
C VAL A 890 -33.25 -9.37 -12.01
N PHE A 891 -31.97 -9.23 -11.69
CA PHE A 891 -31.24 -10.27 -10.98
C PHE A 891 -31.42 -10.18 -9.45
N LYS A 892 -31.57 -11.33 -8.80
CA LYS A 892 -31.57 -11.55 -7.35
C LYS A 892 -30.28 -12.27 -6.93
N GLY A 893 -29.87 -12.13 -5.66
CA GLY A 893 -28.59 -12.66 -5.18
C GLY A 893 -28.41 -14.19 -5.32
N ASP A 894 -29.50 -14.91 -5.50
CA ASP A 894 -29.62 -16.36 -5.69
C ASP A 894 -29.77 -16.78 -7.17
N ASP A 895 -29.74 -15.85 -8.13
CA ASP A 895 -29.87 -16.21 -9.54
C ASP A 895 -28.72 -17.12 -10.00
N PRO A 896 -28.99 -18.17 -10.79
CA PRO A 896 -27.98 -19.13 -11.25
C PRO A 896 -26.77 -18.48 -11.92
N GLU A 897 -26.96 -17.38 -12.67
CA GLU A 897 -25.90 -16.66 -13.34
C GLU A 897 -25.02 -15.86 -12.36
N LEU A 898 -25.60 -15.26 -11.32
CA LEU A 898 -24.85 -14.58 -10.26
C LEU A 898 -24.17 -15.59 -9.34
N LEU A 899 -24.80 -16.72 -9.04
CA LEU A 899 -24.20 -17.85 -8.35
C LEU A 899 -23.07 -18.49 -9.16
N ALA A 900 -23.20 -18.59 -10.49
CA ALA A 900 -22.15 -19.09 -11.38
C ALA A 900 -20.97 -18.11 -11.49
N LEU A 901 -21.24 -16.82 -11.64
CA LEU A 901 -20.23 -15.76 -11.56
C LEU A 901 -19.51 -15.82 -10.21
N LYS A 902 -20.26 -15.96 -9.11
CA LYS A 902 -19.72 -16.14 -7.75
C LYS A 902 -18.87 -17.40 -7.71
N ALA A 903 -19.38 -18.55 -8.14
CA ALA A 903 -18.66 -19.81 -8.16
C ALA A 903 -17.39 -19.76 -9.02
N ARG A 904 -17.42 -19.08 -10.16
CA ARG A 904 -16.25 -18.83 -11.03
C ARG A 904 -15.27 -17.90 -10.34
N ALA A 905 -15.68 -16.74 -9.84
CA ALA A 905 -14.78 -15.83 -9.11
C ALA A 905 -14.11 -16.53 -7.92
N ILE A 906 -14.85 -17.37 -7.19
CA ILE A 906 -14.28 -18.23 -6.16
C ILE A 906 -13.36 -19.26 -6.86
N ALA A 907 -13.75 -19.93 -7.94
CA ALA A 907 -12.95 -20.89 -8.72
C ALA A 907 -11.55 -20.40 -9.18
N ALA A 908 -11.37 -19.14 -9.62
CA ALA A 908 -10.03 -18.63 -9.93
C ALA A 908 -9.22 -18.41 -8.67
N SER A 909 -9.87 -17.89 -7.64
CA SER A 909 -9.34 -17.90 -6.29
C SER A 909 -9.26 -19.32 -5.73
N ARG A 910 -9.43 -20.38 -6.53
CA ARG A 910 -9.39 -21.78 -6.12
C ARG A 910 -8.35 -22.64 -6.87
N ASP A 911 -8.27 -22.47 -8.19
CA ASP A 911 -7.31 -23.13 -9.10
C ASP A 911 -5.86 -22.71 -8.83
N THR A 912 -5.67 -21.49 -8.31
CA THR A 912 -4.35 -20.97 -7.92
C THR A 912 -3.73 -21.77 -6.76
N THR A 913 -4.54 -22.36 -5.87
CA THR A 913 -4.06 -23.26 -4.80
C THR A 913 -4.13 -24.71 -5.15
N GLU A 914 -5.01 -25.19 -6.03
CA GLU A 914 -4.89 -26.59 -6.45
C GLU A 914 -3.48 -26.88 -7.01
N LYS A 915 -2.87 -25.90 -7.68
CA LYS A 915 -1.45 -25.95 -8.10
C LYS A 915 -0.47 -25.96 -6.92
N ALA A 916 -0.71 -25.15 -5.89
CA ALA A 916 0.09 -25.12 -4.67
C ALA A 916 -0.03 -26.42 -3.86
N GLN A 917 -1.24 -26.99 -3.78
CA GLN A 917 -1.56 -28.27 -3.17
C GLN A 917 -1.01 -29.45 -3.98
N ARG A 918 -0.98 -29.38 -5.32
CA ARG A 918 -0.30 -30.37 -6.16
C ARG A 918 1.21 -30.28 -6.02
N GLN A 919 1.79 -29.09 -5.87
CA GLN A 919 3.21 -28.96 -5.55
C GLN A 919 3.52 -29.54 -4.17
N LEU A 920 2.82 -29.09 -3.12
CA LEU A 920 2.96 -29.65 -1.75
C LEU A 920 2.70 -31.16 -1.73
N GLY A 921 1.70 -31.64 -2.47
CA GLY A 921 1.38 -33.05 -2.62
C GLY A 921 2.46 -33.82 -3.38
N ARG A 922 3.07 -33.24 -4.41
CA ARG A 922 4.25 -33.81 -5.09
C ARG A 922 5.46 -33.83 -4.17
N TRP A 923 5.69 -32.79 -3.37
CA TRP A 923 6.77 -32.76 -2.38
C TRP A 923 6.55 -33.81 -1.29
N ILE A 924 5.32 -33.94 -0.78
CA ILE A 924 4.95 -34.98 0.20
C ILE A 924 5.08 -36.38 -0.43
N ALA A 925 4.66 -36.58 -1.68
CA ALA A 925 4.81 -37.85 -2.38
C ALA A 925 6.28 -38.20 -2.62
N LEU A 926 7.08 -37.24 -3.10
CA LEU A 926 8.52 -37.41 -3.32
C LEU A 926 9.25 -37.74 -2.02
N LEU A 927 8.85 -37.11 -0.90
CA LEU A 927 9.36 -37.45 0.42
C LEU A 927 8.93 -38.86 0.83
N ARG A 928 7.67 -39.25 0.65
CA ARG A 928 7.18 -40.60 0.97
C ARG A 928 7.79 -41.71 0.11
N GLU A 929 8.27 -41.38 -1.08
CA GLU A 929 8.96 -42.32 -1.99
C GLU A 929 10.47 -42.46 -1.69
N THR A 930 11.01 -41.72 -0.71
CA THR A 930 12.42 -41.89 -0.32
C THR A 930 12.63 -43.19 0.48
N PRO A 931 13.76 -43.89 0.30
CA PRO A 931 14.06 -45.08 1.09
C PRO A 931 14.20 -44.77 2.58
N ASP A 932 13.65 -45.64 3.42
CA ASP A 932 13.76 -45.54 4.88
C ASP A 932 15.24 -45.58 5.30
N GLU A 933 15.56 -44.91 6.40
CA GLU A 933 16.94 -44.74 6.89
C GLU A 933 17.65 -46.08 7.10
N ALA A 934 16.90 -47.11 7.50
CA ALA A 934 17.39 -48.46 7.70
C ALA A 934 17.86 -49.15 6.39
N ASP A 935 17.28 -48.80 5.24
CA ASP A 935 17.56 -49.45 3.95
C ASP A 935 18.74 -48.80 3.20
N ARG A 936 19.10 -47.57 3.56
CA ARG A 936 20.12 -46.76 2.86
C ARG A 936 21.51 -47.40 2.87
N PRO A 937 22.03 -47.97 3.98
CA PRO A 937 23.33 -48.64 3.98
C PRO A 937 23.41 -49.81 2.99
N GLY A 938 22.32 -50.59 2.87
CA GLY A 938 22.24 -51.71 1.93
C GLY A 938 22.25 -51.26 0.46
N LEU A 939 21.52 -50.19 0.14
CA LEU A 939 21.50 -49.58 -1.19
C LEU A 939 22.85 -48.96 -1.57
N ILE A 940 23.51 -48.28 -0.62
CA ILE A 940 24.85 -47.72 -0.83
C ILE A 940 25.85 -48.85 -1.09
N ALA A 941 25.83 -49.93 -0.30
CA ALA A 941 26.71 -51.07 -0.52
C ALA A 941 26.45 -51.82 -1.85
N ALA A 942 25.21 -51.80 -2.36
CA ALA A 942 24.90 -52.34 -3.69
C ALA A 942 25.46 -51.44 -4.81
N LEU A 943 25.29 -50.13 -4.69
CA LEU A 943 25.81 -49.15 -5.65
C LEU A 943 27.34 -49.09 -5.66
N GLU A 944 28.00 -49.24 -4.50
CA GLU A 944 29.46 -49.30 -4.40
C GLU A 944 30.02 -50.56 -5.07
N ARG A 945 29.32 -51.70 -4.99
CA ARG A 945 29.65 -52.92 -5.73
C ARG A 945 29.50 -52.72 -7.24
N GLU A 946 28.36 -52.18 -7.70
CA GLU A 946 28.13 -51.89 -9.13
C GLU A 946 29.19 -50.91 -9.67
N ARG A 947 29.54 -49.88 -8.89
CA ARG A 947 30.61 -48.94 -9.22
C ARG A 947 31.95 -49.64 -9.39
N GLN A 948 32.29 -50.56 -8.50
CA GLN A 948 33.54 -51.31 -8.53
C GLN A 948 33.61 -52.25 -9.74
N GLU A 949 32.51 -52.95 -10.04
CA GLU A 949 32.38 -53.78 -11.25
C GLU A 949 32.58 -52.97 -12.53
N ILE A 950 31.90 -51.82 -12.67
CA ILE A 950 32.03 -50.96 -13.86
C ILE A 950 33.43 -50.35 -13.95
N ALA A 951 34.06 -49.98 -12.83
CA ALA A 951 35.42 -49.45 -12.82
C ALA A 951 36.47 -50.51 -13.18
N SER A 952 36.18 -51.79 -12.92
CA SER A 952 37.07 -52.94 -13.21
C SER A 952 36.85 -53.58 -14.59
N ALA A 953 35.82 -53.17 -15.33
CA ALA A 953 35.54 -53.68 -16.67
C ALA A 953 36.62 -53.26 -17.69
N ALA A 954 36.85 -54.07 -18.72
CA ALA A 954 37.85 -53.82 -19.76
C ALA A 954 37.67 -52.47 -20.49
N GLU A 955 36.43 -51.97 -20.59
CA GLU A 955 36.09 -50.60 -21.00
C GLU A 955 35.18 -49.93 -19.96
N PRO A 956 35.73 -49.14 -19.02
CA PRO A 956 34.93 -48.47 -18.00
C PRO A 956 34.12 -47.33 -18.61
N ARG A 957 32.83 -47.23 -18.27
CA ARG A 957 31.90 -46.20 -18.78
C ARG A 957 31.88 -44.98 -17.85
N PRO A 958 32.59 -43.87 -18.14
CA PRO A 958 32.81 -42.79 -17.18
C PRO A 958 31.52 -42.01 -16.85
N ALA A 959 30.59 -41.95 -17.81
CA ALA A 959 29.28 -41.33 -17.59
C ALA A 959 28.44 -42.09 -16.54
N LYS A 960 28.51 -43.42 -16.55
CA LYS A 960 27.74 -44.27 -15.63
C LYS A 960 28.36 -44.30 -14.23
N LEU A 961 29.70 -44.26 -14.13
CA LEU A 961 30.40 -44.07 -12.84
C LEU A 961 30.01 -42.75 -12.17
N ARG A 962 30.00 -41.64 -12.93
CA ARG A 962 29.56 -40.33 -12.41
C ARG A 962 28.09 -40.32 -11.99
N GLU A 963 27.24 -41.11 -12.65
CA GLU A 963 25.84 -41.26 -12.27
C GLU A 963 25.69 -42.01 -10.95
N ILE A 964 26.45 -43.09 -10.76
CA ILE A 964 26.45 -43.89 -9.53
C ILE A 964 27.02 -43.09 -8.35
N ASP A 965 28.13 -42.35 -8.55
CA ASP A 965 28.71 -41.49 -7.52
C ASP A 965 27.70 -40.46 -7.00
N LYS A 966 26.95 -39.82 -7.91
CA LYS A 966 25.88 -38.89 -7.54
C LYS A 966 24.72 -39.56 -6.79
N LYS A 967 24.39 -40.82 -7.09
CA LYS A 967 23.35 -41.57 -6.36
C LYS A 967 23.79 -41.91 -4.94
N ILE A 968 25.03 -42.33 -4.76
CA ILE A 968 25.62 -42.60 -3.43
C ILE A 968 25.67 -41.32 -2.60
N GLU A 969 26.14 -40.22 -3.18
CA GLU A 969 26.22 -38.92 -2.49
C GLU A 969 24.82 -38.43 -2.07
N ARG A 970 23.80 -38.59 -2.93
CA ARG A 970 22.41 -38.24 -2.58
C ARG A 970 21.88 -39.08 -1.42
N LEU A 971 22.08 -40.39 -1.41
CA LEU A 971 21.62 -41.28 -0.33
C LEU A 971 22.28 -40.94 1.01
N ARG A 972 23.55 -40.51 1.00
CA ARG A 972 24.29 -40.10 2.21
C ARG A 972 23.83 -38.75 2.79
N HIS A 973 23.28 -37.87 1.97
CA HIS A 973 22.81 -36.54 2.38
C HIS A 973 21.28 -36.44 2.53
N MET A 974 20.56 -37.58 2.47
CA MET A 974 19.11 -37.60 2.68
C MET A 974 18.75 -37.36 4.15
N PRO A 975 17.65 -36.63 4.43
CA PRO A 975 17.19 -36.37 5.80
C PRO A 975 16.83 -37.69 6.53
N THR A 976 17.02 -37.72 7.86
CA THR A 976 16.57 -38.83 8.72
C THR A 976 15.05 -39.02 8.63
N ASP A 977 14.53 -40.21 8.92
CA ASP A 977 13.08 -40.48 8.79
C ASP A 977 12.24 -39.54 9.67
N ALA A 978 12.71 -39.20 10.88
CA ALA A 978 12.07 -38.22 11.75
C ALA A 978 12.03 -36.79 11.17
N ALA A 979 13.09 -36.39 10.46
CA ALA A 979 13.16 -35.08 9.80
C ALA A 979 12.28 -35.04 8.54
N ARG A 980 12.17 -36.17 7.83
CA ARG A 980 11.25 -36.36 6.70
C ARG A 980 9.79 -36.28 7.16
N ASP A 981 9.44 -36.95 8.25
CA ASP A 981 8.09 -36.92 8.82
C ASP A 981 7.73 -35.55 9.39
N ALA A 982 8.69 -34.86 10.01
CA ALA A 982 8.53 -33.47 10.44
C ALA A 982 8.28 -32.53 9.24
N GLN A 983 9.02 -32.70 8.13
CA GLN A 983 8.78 -31.95 6.90
C GLN A 983 7.40 -32.27 6.30
N ILE A 984 6.97 -33.53 6.29
CA ILE A 984 5.63 -33.92 5.84
C ILE A 984 4.56 -33.28 6.73
N ALA A 985 4.73 -33.31 8.05
CA ALA A 985 3.81 -32.68 9.01
C ALA A 985 3.75 -31.16 8.84
N GLU A 986 4.89 -30.51 8.62
CA GLU A 986 5.00 -29.08 8.33
C GLU A 986 4.29 -28.71 7.01
N TYR A 987 4.49 -29.51 5.95
CA TYR A 987 3.78 -29.32 4.69
C TYR A 987 2.26 -29.57 4.82
N LEU A 988 1.84 -30.53 5.65
CA LEU A 988 0.43 -30.74 5.99
C LEU A 988 -0.15 -29.59 6.83
N ALA A 989 0.62 -28.99 7.74
CA ALA A 989 0.21 -27.82 8.52
C ALA A 989 0.09 -26.56 7.65
N LYS A 990 1.07 -26.31 6.76
CA LYS A 990 1.00 -25.25 5.74
C LYS A 990 -0.24 -25.41 4.85
N ARG A 991 -0.60 -26.65 4.50
CA ARG A 991 -1.83 -26.97 3.78
C ARG A 991 -3.10 -26.62 4.59
N ARG A 992 -3.12 -26.84 5.91
CA ARG A 992 -4.26 -26.46 6.79
C ARG A 992 -4.39 -24.94 6.99
N THR A 993 -3.30 -24.21 7.19
CA THR A 993 -3.31 -22.74 7.37
C THR A 993 -3.72 -22.02 6.09
N LEU A 994 -3.31 -22.57 4.94
CA LEU A 994 -3.79 -22.11 3.64
C LEU A 994 -5.32 -22.22 3.57
N ASN A 995 -5.88 -23.37 3.98
CA ASN A 995 -7.33 -23.58 4.01
C ASN A 995 -8.11 -22.54 4.83
N ALA A 996 -7.59 -22.12 5.99
CA ALA A 996 -8.27 -21.16 6.87
C ALA A 996 -8.32 -19.72 6.28
N ARG A 997 -7.26 -19.27 5.59
CA ARG A 997 -7.21 -17.93 4.97
C ARG A 997 -8.21 -17.76 3.84
N ILE A 998 -8.52 -18.84 3.12
CA ILE A 998 -9.54 -18.83 2.06
C ILE A 998 -10.94 -18.58 2.61
N GLN A 999 -11.27 -19.19 3.75
CA GLN A 999 -12.58 -19.01 4.38
C GLN A 999 -12.81 -17.56 4.87
N SER A 1000 -11.74 -16.85 5.24
CA SER A 1000 -11.81 -15.43 5.62
C SER A 1000 -12.00 -14.52 4.40
N TYR A 1001 -11.25 -14.75 3.32
CA TYR A 1001 -11.32 -13.93 2.09
C TYR A 1001 -12.67 -14.04 1.39
N ALA A 1002 -13.28 -15.23 1.42
CA ALA A 1002 -14.66 -15.43 0.98
C ALA A 1002 -15.61 -14.54 1.80
N ARG A 1003 -15.55 -14.61 3.13
CA ARG A 1003 -16.39 -13.79 4.03
C ARG A 1003 -16.34 -12.28 3.73
N ASP A 1004 -15.14 -11.74 3.52
CA ASP A 1004 -14.93 -10.29 3.26
C ASP A 1004 -15.44 -9.83 1.88
N LEU A 1005 -15.55 -10.74 0.91
CA LEU A 1005 -16.15 -10.46 -0.40
C LEU A 1005 -17.69 -10.30 -0.31
N PHE A 1006 -18.30 -10.86 0.73
CA PHE A 1006 -19.75 -11.09 0.83
C PHE A 1006 -20.47 -10.22 1.87
N ALA A 1007 -19.83 -9.19 2.43
CA ALA A 1007 -20.51 -8.14 3.20
C ALA A 1007 -21.34 -7.15 2.33
N LEU A 1008 -21.86 -7.60 1.19
CA LEU A 1008 -22.79 -6.86 0.35
C LEU A 1008 -24.20 -7.34 0.66
N ASP A 1009 -24.96 -6.48 1.32
CA ASP A 1009 -26.40 -6.60 1.46
C ASP A 1009 -27.03 -6.34 0.06
N VAL A 1010 -27.18 -7.39 -0.74
CA VAL A 1010 -27.74 -7.33 -2.11
C VAL A 1010 -29.22 -7.69 -2.07
N GLU A 1011 -30.02 -6.96 -1.30
CA GLU A 1011 -31.47 -7.21 -1.36
C GLU A 1011 -32.11 -6.58 -2.61
N ARG A 1012 -31.58 -5.50 -3.21
CA ARG A 1012 -32.11 -4.90 -4.45
C ARG A 1012 -31.07 -4.12 -5.27
N ALA A 1013 -30.43 -4.74 -6.26
CA ALA A 1013 -29.53 -4.02 -7.19
C ALA A 1013 -29.83 -4.31 -8.67
N LYS A 1014 -30.01 -3.25 -9.48
CA LYS A 1014 -30.24 -3.35 -10.94
C LYS A 1014 -29.03 -4.04 -11.64
N PRO A 1015 -29.23 -4.76 -12.77
CA PRO A 1015 -28.16 -5.49 -13.48
C PRO A 1015 -26.92 -4.63 -13.80
N LEU A 1016 -27.13 -3.38 -14.22
CA LEU A 1016 -26.06 -2.41 -14.47
C LEU A 1016 -25.29 -2.01 -13.20
N THR A 1017 -25.92 -2.04 -12.03
CA THR A 1017 -25.29 -1.76 -10.74
C THR A 1017 -24.38 -2.90 -10.32
N ILE A 1018 -24.81 -4.15 -10.54
CA ILE A 1018 -24.01 -5.35 -10.28
C ILE A 1018 -22.83 -5.43 -11.25
N PHE A 1019 -23.06 -5.21 -12.55
CA PHE A 1019 -22.02 -5.12 -13.58
C PHE A 1019 -21.01 -4.00 -13.29
N ARG A 1020 -21.47 -2.79 -12.95
CA ARG A 1020 -20.58 -1.69 -12.55
C ARG A 1020 -19.85 -1.98 -11.23
N HIS A 1021 -20.46 -2.69 -10.29
CA HIS A 1021 -19.81 -3.09 -9.03
C HIS A 1021 -18.71 -4.13 -9.27
N LEU A 1022 -18.96 -5.12 -10.13
CA LEU A 1022 -18.00 -6.13 -10.55
C LEU A 1022 -16.82 -5.51 -11.31
N LEU A 1023 -17.09 -4.67 -12.32
CA LEU A 1023 -16.04 -3.96 -13.06
C LEU A 1023 -15.16 -3.09 -12.15
N ARG A 1024 -15.77 -2.40 -11.17
CA ARG A 1024 -15.05 -1.65 -10.12
C ARG A 1024 -14.14 -2.59 -9.31
N ARG A 1025 -14.69 -3.61 -8.64
CA ARG A 1025 -13.93 -4.54 -7.77
C ARG A 1025 -12.82 -5.29 -8.51
N LEU A 1026 -13.04 -5.67 -9.76
CA LEU A 1026 -12.10 -6.39 -10.62
C LEU A 1026 -10.95 -5.50 -11.11
N GLY A 1027 -11.04 -4.17 -11.03
CA GLY A 1027 -9.97 -3.28 -11.48
C GLY A 1027 -9.85 -3.19 -13.01
N LEU A 1028 -10.95 -3.48 -13.70
CA LEU A 1028 -11.10 -3.24 -15.14
C LEU A 1028 -11.48 -1.77 -15.33
N ARG A 1029 -10.60 -0.99 -15.97
CA ARG A 1029 -10.91 0.41 -16.28
C ARG A 1029 -11.96 0.47 -17.38
N LEU A 1030 -13.13 1.03 -17.04
CA LEU A 1030 -13.89 1.86 -17.96
C LEU A 1030 -13.22 3.24 -17.92
N GLU A 1031 -12.68 3.74 -19.05
CA GLU A 1031 -12.09 5.08 -19.07
C GLU A 1031 -13.12 6.11 -18.55
N GLY A 1032 -12.82 6.80 -17.44
CA GLY A 1032 -13.66 7.89 -16.93
C GLY A 1032 -14.51 7.63 -15.67
N SER A 1033 -14.36 6.52 -14.94
CA SER A 1033 -14.96 6.40 -13.60
C SER A 1033 -13.92 6.06 -12.51
N SER A 1034 -13.78 6.97 -11.55
CA SER A 1034 -12.99 6.80 -10.34
C SER A 1034 -13.77 5.97 -9.31
N ARG A 1035 -13.48 4.67 -9.18
CA ARG A 1035 -13.72 3.87 -7.96
C ARG A 1035 -12.93 2.54 -8.02
N ASP A 1036 -12.12 2.35 -6.97
CA ASP A 1036 -11.28 1.21 -6.53
C ASP A 1036 -11.41 -0.16 -7.20
N GLY A 1037 -10.26 -0.80 -7.47
CA GLY A 1037 -10.14 -2.21 -7.87
C GLY A 1037 -8.94 -2.94 -7.25
N TYR A 1038 -9.10 -4.26 -7.01
CA TYR A 1038 -8.04 -5.16 -6.50
C TYR A 1038 -8.10 -6.61 -7.04
N MET A 1039 -9.11 -7.02 -7.83
CA MET A 1039 -9.39 -8.47 -8.02
C MET A 1039 -8.94 -9.15 -9.33
N LEU A 1040 -8.43 -8.46 -10.35
CA LEU A 1040 -8.04 -9.13 -11.61
C LEU A 1040 -6.73 -9.93 -11.56
N GLN A 1041 -5.91 -9.78 -10.52
CA GLN A 1041 -4.53 -10.30 -10.52
C GLN A 1041 -4.43 -11.83 -10.42
N ALA A 1042 -5.51 -12.54 -10.12
CA ALA A 1042 -5.51 -14.01 -10.06
C ALA A 1042 -5.90 -14.71 -11.37
N ILE A 1043 -6.50 -14.01 -12.34
CA ILE A 1043 -7.21 -14.67 -13.48
C ILE A 1043 -6.36 -14.73 -14.77
N ALA A 1044 -5.39 -13.83 -14.97
CA ALA A 1044 -4.74 -13.66 -16.28
C ALA A 1044 -3.31 -14.23 -16.43
N ASP A 1045 -2.68 -14.76 -15.38
CA ASP A 1045 -1.33 -15.34 -15.42
C ASP A 1045 -1.29 -16.73 -14.75
N PRO A 1046 -1.11 -17.84 -15.52
CA PRO A 1046 -1.02 -19.20 -14.99
C PRO A 1046 0.19 -19.45 -14.07
N ARG A 1047 1.10 -18.48 -13.92
CA ARG A 1047 2.31 -18.52 -13.09
C ARG A 1047 2.19 -17.73 -11.79
N PHE A 1048 1.02 -17.19 -11.47
CA PHE A 1048 0.72 -16.73 -10.13
C PHE A 1048 0.28 -17.91 -9.26
N GLU A 1049 0.94 -17.98 -8.12
CA GLU A 1049 0.92 -19.07 -7.16
C GLU A 1049 -0.11 -18.74 -6.07
N ILE A 1050 -0.91 -19.76 -5.71
CA ILE A 1050 -1.70 -19.93 -4.49
C ILE A 1050 -3.00 -19.09 -4.37
N PHE A 1051 -4.16 -19.79 -4.23
CA PHE A 1051 -5.43 -19.56 -3.47
C PHE A 1051 -6.59 -20.48 -4.03
N GLU A 1052 -7.47 -21.07 -3.17
CA GLU A 1052 -8.05 -22.47 -3.06
C GLU A 1052 -9.57 -22.79 -3.10
N PHE A 1053 -9.94 -23.95 -3.74
CA PHE A 1053 -11.24 -24.73 -3.72
C PHE A 1053 -11.13 -25.73 -2.58
N TRP A 1054 -12.14 -25.95 -1.74
CA TRP A 1054 -13.35 -26.72 -2.10
C TRP A 1054 -14.51 -26.43 -1.10
N HIS A 1055 -15.81 -26.60 -1.36
CA HIS A 1055 -16.51 -27.88 -1.56
C HIS A 1055 -17.89 -27.71 -2.22
N ALA A 1056 -18.27 -28.67 -3.06
CA ALA A 1056 -19.63 -28.87 -3.59
C ALA A 1056 -20.12 -30.33 -3.47
N GLU A 1057 -19.53 -31.17 -2.61
CA GLU A 1057 -19.82 -32.62 -2.61
C GLU A 1057 -20.55 -33.17 -1.37
N HIS A 1058 -21.14 -32.32 -0.51
CA HIS A 1058 -21.91 -32.80 0.66
C HIS A 1058 -23.38 -32.35 0.68
N ALA A 1059 -23.94 -31.84 -0.42
CA ALA A 1059 -25.34 -31.35 -0.42
C ALA A 1059 -26.37 -32.49 -0.35
N GLN A 1060 -26.06 -33.67 -0.89
CA GLN A 1060 -26.99 -34.83 -0.85
C GLN A 1060 -26.96 -35.59 0.49
N GLN A 1061 -25.85 -35.56 1.23
CA GLN A 1061 -25.71 -36.23 2.52
C GLN A 1061 -26.36 -35.45 3.67
N LEU A 1062 -26.44 -34.12 3.54
CA LEU A 1062 -27.04 -33.22 4.55
C LEU A 1062 -28.57 -33.17 4.52
N ALA A 1063 -29.20 -33.41 3.36
CA ALA A 1063 -30.65 -33.54 3.28
C ALA A 1063 -31.15 -34.82 3.99
N GLN A 1064 -30.35 -35.90 3.94
CA GLN A 1064 -30.67 -37.17 4.58
C GLN A 1064 -30.56 -37.10 6.11
N TRP A 1065 -29.53 -36.41 6.64
CA TRP A 1065 -29.41 -36.18 8.08
C TRP A 1065 -30.54 -35.30 8.64
N HIS A 1066 -31.02 -34.30 7.89
CA HIS A 1066 -32.12 -33.45 8.33
C HIS A 1066 -33.43 -34.21 8.58
N GLU A 1067 -33.80 -35.11 7.69
CA GLU A 1067 -34.96 -35.98 7.88
C GLU A 1067 -34.79 -36.93 9.08
N GLU A 1068 -33.59 -37.46 9.31
CA GLU A 1068 -33.28 -38.38 10.43
C GLU A 1068 -33.37 -37.69 11.80
N ALA A 1069 -32.87 -36.46 11.96
CA ALA A 1069 -32.91 -35.76 13.24
C ALA A 1069 -34.30 -35.22 13.61
N VAL A 1070 -35.12 -34.81 12.62
CA VAL A 1070 -36.50 -34.40 12.88
C VAL A 1070 -37.32 -35.59 13.38
N GLU A 1071 -37.09 -36.78 12.83
CA GLU A 1071 -37.80 -37.99 13.25
C GLU A 1071 -37.33 -38.49 14.64
N GLU A 1072 -36.04 -38.39 14.99
CA GLU A 1072 -35.56 -38.70 16.35
C GLU A 1072 -36.18 -37.80 17.42
N LEU A 1073 -36.27 -36.49 17.15
CA LEU A 1073 -36.89 -35.53 18.09
C LEU A 1073 -38.38 -35.82 18.31
N ARG A 1074 -39.07 -36.26 17.25
CA ARG A 1074 -40.48 -36.66 17.31
C ARG A 1074 -40.70 -37.91 18.17
N VAL A 1075 -39.81 -38.90 18.05
CA VAL A 1075 -39.86 -40.15 18.83
C VAL A 1075 -39.59 -39.89 20.31
N GLU A 1076 -38.61 -39.04 20.64
CA GLU A 1076 -38.33 -38.68 22.03
C GLU A 1076 -39.45 -37.84 22.66
N ARG A 1077 -40.15 -37.00 21.86
CA ARG A 1077 -41.36 -36.30 22.35
C ARG A 1077 -42.44 -37.29 22.77
N GLU A 1078 -42.78 -38.24 21.91
CA GLU A 1078 -43.80 -39.25 22.24
C GLU A 1078 -43.42 -40.09 23.46
N ARG A 1079 -42.12 -40.30 23.66
CA ARG A 1079 -41.58 -40.98 24.84
C ARG A 1079 -41.75 -40.16 26.12
N ALA A 1080 -41.44 -38.86 26.07
CA ALA A 1080 -41.62 -37.92 27.19
C ALA A 1080 -43.11 -37.74 27.55
N GLU A 1081 -44.00 -37.68 26.55
CA GLU A 1081 -45.45 -37.61 26.74
C GLU A 1081 -46.00 -38.88 27.41
N ARG A 1082 -45.54 -40.08 27.00
CA ARG A 1082 -45.92 -41.35 27.65
C ARG A 1082 -45.39 -41.48 29.08
N GLN A 1083 -44.27 -40.82 29.39
CA GLN A 1083 -43.68 -40.77 30.74
C GLN A 1083 -44.25 -39.63 31.61
N ASN A 1084 -45.24 -38.88 31.09
CA ASN A 1084 -45.93 -37.79 31.77
C ASN A 1084 -45.00 -36.63 32.19
N GLN A 1085 -43.92 -36.41 31.43
CA GLN A 1085 -42.96 -35.31 31.60
C GLN A 1085 -43.36 -34.12 30.74
N ALA A 1086 -44.35 -33.36 31.22
CA ALA A 1086 -44.99 -32.30 30.43
C ALA A 1086 -44.05 -31.15 30.00
N LEU A 1087 -43.03 -30.85 30.79
CA LEU A 1087 -42.02 -29.82 30.45
C LEU A 1087 -41.10 -30.31 29.31
N ASP A 1088 -40.61 -31.55 29.39
CA ASP A 1088 -39.74 -32.15 28.38
C ASP A 1088 -40.50 -32.34 27.04
N ALA A 1089 -41.78 -32.71 27.09
CA ALA A 1089 -42.64 -32.80 25.90
C ALA A 1089 -42.87 -31.44 25.21
N VAL A 1090 -43.04 -30.36 25.99
CA VAL A 1090 -43.17 -28.99 25.47
C VAL A 1090 -41.85 -28.48 24.88
N GLU A 1091 -40.72 -28.75 25.54
CA GLU A 1091 -39.39 -28.42 25.01
C GLU A 1091 -39.10 -29.14 23.69
N LEU A 1092 -39.43 -30.43 23.59
CA LEU A 1092 -39.26 -31.21 22.37
C LEU A 1092 -40.20 -30.75 21.25
N THR A 1093 -41.42 -30.28 21.58
CA THR A 1093 -42.36 -29.69 20.61
C THR A 1093 -41.83 -28.37 20.03
N VAL A 1094 -41.19 -27.53 20.84
CA VAL A 1094 -40.58 -26.28 20.37
C VAL A 1094 -39.37 -26.56 19.48
N LEU A 1095 -38.55 -27.55 19.85
CA LEU A 1095 -37.38 -27.95 19.04
C LEU A 1095 -37.78 -28.58 17.70
N GLU A 1096 -38.83 -29.41 17.68
CA GLU A 1096 -39.38 -29.98 16.44
C GLU A 1096 -39.97 -28.88 15.53
N ALA A 1097 -40.68 -27.90 16.09
CA ALA A 1097 -41.23 -26.77 15.34
C ALA A 1097 -40.14 -25.85 14.76
N ILE A 1098 -39.05 -25.64 15.50
CA ILE A 1098 -37.87 -24.92 15.01
C ILE A 1098 -37.20 -25.73 13.89
N ALA A 1099 -36.97 -27.03 14.07
CA ALA A 1099 -36.34 -27.87 13.06
C ALA A 1099 -37.16 -27.94 11.75
N ALA A 1100 -38.49 -27.93 11.84
CA ALA A 1100 -39.40 -27.92 10.69
C ALA A 1100 -39.51 -26.55 9.99
N ALA A 1101 -39.36 -25.44 10.72
CA ALA A 1101 -39.44 -24.08 10.16
C ALA A 1101 -38.18 -23.65 9.38
N PHE A 1102 -37.08 -24.40 9.50
CA PHE A 1102 -35.77 -24.07 8.94
C PHE A 1102 -35.11 -25.26 8.19
N PRO A 1103 -35.60 -25.62 6.98
CA PRO A 1103 -35.12 -26.80 6.22
C PRO A 1103 -33.83 -26.59 5.40
N ASP A 1104 -33.23 -25.40 5.42
CA ASP A 1104 -32.03 -25.09 4.62
C ASP A 1104 -30.70 -25.41 5.33
N ARG A 1105 -29.67 -25.73 4.54
CA ARG A 1105 -28.36 -26.28 4.94
C ARG A 1105 -27.58 -25.47 6.00
N ASP A 1106 -27.78 -24.14 6.06
CA ASP A 1106 -27.11 -23.25 7.04
C ASP A 1106 -27.75 -23.32 8.44
N CYS A 1107 -28.94 -23.91 8.58
CA CYS A 1107 -29.64 -24.04 9.87
C CYS A 1107 -29.25 -25.32 10.63
N TYR A 1108 -28.58 -26.28 9.99
CA TYR A 1108 -28.25 -27.57 10.60
C TYR A 1108 -27.11 -27.49 11.61
N GLU A 1109 -26.06 -26.70 11.34
CA GLU A 1109 -25.00 -26.42 12.32
C GLU A 1109 -25.54 -25.68 13.56
N SER A 1110 -26.62 -24.91 13.39
CA SER A 1110 -27.30 -24.20 14.48
C SER A 1110 -28.23 -25.12 15.28
N LEU A 1111 -28.92 -26.07 14.64
CA LEU A 1111 -29.74 -27.10 15.30
C LEU A 1111 -28.88 -28.11 16.06
N GLU A 1112 -27.72 -28.52 15.52
CA GLU A 1112 -26.76 -29.36 16.22
C GLU A 1112 -26.17 -28.63 17.46
N PHE A 1113 -25.93 -27.32 17.34
CA PHE A 1113 -25.50 -26.47 18.46
C PHE A 1113 -26.61 -26.29 19.52
N VAL A 1114 -27.87 -26.10 19.11
CA VAL A 1114 -29.01 -26.02 20.03
C VAL A 1114 -29.24 -27.37 20.73
N ALA A 1115 -29.21 -28.49 20.00
CA ALA A 1115 -29.36 -29.84 20.57
C ALA A 1115 -28.23 -30.17 21.58
N ARG A 1116 -26.98 -29.79 21.28
CA ARG A 1116 -25.85 -29.93 22.22
C ARG A 1116 -25.96 -29.00 23.43
N SER A 1117 -26.59 -27.84 23.28
CA SER A 1117 -26.76 -26.85 24.36
C SER A 1117 -27.93 -27.17 25.28
N VAL A 1118 -28.99 -27.81 24.78
CA VAL A 1118 -30.15 -28.24 25.59
C VAL A 1118 -29.76 -29.35 26.57
N GLY A 1119 -28.78 -30.20 26.23
CA GLY A 1119 -28.26 -31.23 27.13
C GLY A 1119 -27.52 -30.75 28.38
N THR A 1120 -27.39 -29.43 28.62
CA THR A 1120 -26.55 -28.89 29.72
C THR A 1120 -27.17 -27.74 30.54
N LEU A 1121 -28.47 -27.48 30.48
CA LEU A 1121 -29.03 -26.29 31.15
C LEU A 1121 -29.61 -26.55 32.55
N SER A 1122 -28.91 -25.96 33.53
CA SER A 1122 -29.43 -25.60 34.86
C SER A 1122 -30.18 -24.25 34.83
N ARG A 1123 -31.25 -24.17 35.64
CA ARG A 1123 -32.04 -23.03 36.20
C ARG A 1123 -32.26 -21.68 35.48
N ASP A 1124 -31.56 -21.29 34.42
CA ASP A 1124 -31.79 -20.00 33.74
C ASP A 1124 -31.97 -20.15 32.22
N TRP A 1125 -32.92 -21.01 31.87
CA TRP A 1125 -33.15 -21.55 30.53
C TRP A 1125 -33.69 -20.51 29.52
N LEU A 1126 -34.51 -19.56 29.95
CA LEU A 1126 -35.04 -18.48 29.09
C LEU A 1126 -33.94 -17.52 28.59
N GLY A 1127 -32.89 -17.28 29.39
CA GLY A 1127 -31.74 -16.45 29.01
C GLY A 1127 -30.74 -17.17 28.10
N GLY A 1128 -30.65 -18.49 28.21
CA GLY A 1128 -29.87 -19.35 27.31
C GLY A 1128 -30.53 -19.47 25.94
N LEU A 1129 -31.82 -19.80 25.91
CA LEU A 1129 -32.60 -19.94 24.69
C LEU A 1129 -32.69 -18.61 23.90
N ARG A 1130 -32.88 -17.47 24.59
CA ARG A 1130 -32.85 -16.14 23.96
C ARG A 1130 -31.50 -15.80 23.36
N ARG A 1131 -30.39 -16.18 24.01
CA ARG A 1131 -29.03 -15.99 23.46
C ARG A 1131 -28.80 -16.87 22.26
N SER A 1132 -29.14 -18.16 22.33
CA SER A 1132 -28.95 -19.07 21.20
C SER A 1132 -29.84 -18.73 20.00
N ILE A 1133 -31.09 -18.27 20.23
CA ILE A 1133 -31.95 -17.75 19.17
C ILE A 1133 -31.37 -16.44 18.61
N ALA A 1134 -30.95 -15.49 19.45
CA ALA A 1134 -30.34 -14.23 18.99
C ALA A 1134 -29.02 -14.47 18.22
N GLU A 1135 -28.26 -15.50 18.59
CA GLU A 1135 -27.01 -15.87 17.94
C GLU A 1135 -27.26 -16.63 16.63
N ALA A 1136 -28.30 -17.45 16.56
CA ALA A 1136 -28.78 -18.04 15.31
C ALA A 1136 -29.34 -16.97 14.35
N VAL A 1137 -30.13 -16.01 14.85
CA VAL A 1137 -30.60 -14.82 14.10
C VAL A 1137 -29.42 -14.02 13.56
N SER A 1138 -28.41 -13.78 14.40
CA SER A 1138 -27.18 -13.08 14.03
C SER A 1138 -26.37 -13.80 12.95
N ARG A 1139 -26.51 -15.13 12.83
CA ARG A 1139 -25.77 -15.94 11.86
C ARG A 1139 -26.54 -16.16 10.55
N CYS A 1140 -27.88 -16.22 10.60
CA CYS A 1140 -28.73 -16.49 9.44
C CYS A 1140 -29.22 -15.22 8.71
N GLY A 1141 -29.06 -14.03 9.30
CA GLY A 1141 -29.40 -12.75 8.65
C GLY A 1141 -30.90 -12.46 8.50
N THR A 1142 -31.78 -13.34 8.97
CA THR A 1142 -33.23 -13.15 8.99
C THR A 1142 -33.63 -12.19 10.12
N THR A 1143 -34.65 -11.36 9.93
CA THR A 1143 -35.07 -10.41 10.99
C THR A 1143 -35.74 -11.15 12.16
N LEU A 1144 -35.57 -10.65 13.40
CA LEU A 1144 -36.30 -11.16 14.58
C LEU A 1144 -37.83 -11.16 14.37
N VAL A 1145 -38.33 -10.29 13.49
CA VAL A 1145 -39.74 -10.16 13.13
C VAL A 1145 -40.21 -11.35 12.30
N ASP A 1146 -39.45 -11.77 11.28
CA ASP A 1146 -39.78 -12.94 10.45
C ASP A 1146 -39.76 -14.25 11.25
N ILE A 1147 -38.82 -14.36 12.20
CA ILE A 1147 -38.72 -15.51 13.10
C ILE A 1147 -39.88 -15.53 14.09
N ALA A 1148 -40.25 -14.37 14.64
CA ALA A 1148 -41.42 -14.24 15.52
C ALA A 1148 -42.74 -14.52 14.79
N GLU A 1149 -42.88 -14.13 13.52
CA GLU A 1149 -44.04 -14.43 12.67
C GLU A 1149 -44.14 -15.92 12.31
N ARG A 1150 -42.99 -16.58 12.02
CA ARG A 1150 -42.95 -18.02 11.71
C ARG A 1150 -43.15 -18.91 12.93
N LEU A 1151 -42.69 -18.50 14.10
CA LEU A 1151 -42.87 -19.23 15.37
C LEU A 1151 -44.21 -18.89 16.06
N GLN A 1152 -44.90 -17.83 15.62
CA GLN A 1152 -46.16 -17.36 16.21
C GLN A 1152 -47.28 -18.43 16.28
N PRO A 1153 -47.49 -19.26 15.24
CA PRO A 1153 -48.53 -20.29 15.27
C PRO A 1153 -48.24 -21.39 16.29
N ALA A 1154 -46.97 -21.83 16.38
CA ALA A 1154 -46.52 -22.86 17.31
C ALA A 1154 -46.52 -22.37 18.77
N TYR A 1155 -46.19 -21.09 18.98
CA TYR A 1155 -46.23 -20.48 20.32
C TYR A 1155 -47.68 -20.28 20.81
N ARG A 1156 -48.63 -19.94 19.92
CA ARG A 1156 -50.06 -19.81 20.27
C ARG A 1156 -50.72 -21.14 20.64
N SER A 1157 -50.25 -22.27 20.12
CA SER A 1157 -50.75 -23.60 20.53
C SER A 1157 -50.23 -24.07 21.89
N LEU A 1158 -49.20 -23.42 22.45
CA LEU A 1158 -48.52 -23.84 23.68
C LEU A 1158 -48.95 -23.05 24.94
N VAL A 1159 -49.80 -22.03 24.82
CA VAL A 1159 -50.25 -21.20 25.96
C VAL A 1159 -51.68 -21.55 26.36
N LEU A 1160 -51.84 -22.28 27.47
CA LEU A 1160 -53.06 -22.31 28.31
C LEU A 1160 -52.89 -21.38 29.52
N PRO A 1161 -53.97 -20.89 30.16
CA PRO A 1161 -54.07 -19.49 30.57
C PRO A 1161 -53.58 -19.19 32.00
N SER A 1162 -52.94 -18.02 32.11
CA SER A 1162 -52.95 -17.06 33.24
C SER A 1162 -51.96 -17.26 34.40
N PRO A 1163 -51.45 -16.16 35.01
CA PRO A 1163 -51.46 -14.74 34.58
C PRO A 1163 -50.14 -14.29 33.93
#